data_AF-A0AAV2YL37-F1
#
_entry.id   AF-A0AAV2YL37-F1
#
_cell.length_a   1.000
_cell.length_b   1.000
_cell.length_c   1.000
_cell.angle_alpha   90.00
_cell.angle_beta   90.00
_cell.angle_gamma   90.00
#
_symmetry.space_group_name_H-M   'P 1'
#
loop_
_entity.id
_entity.type
_entity.pdbx_description
1 polymer ?
#
loop_
_entity_poly.entity_id
_entity_poly.type
_entity_poly.pdbx_seq_one_letter_code
_entity_poly.pdbx_strand_id
1 'polypeptide(L)'
;MSEMLYASVHQDDLECNDGSAIKFTSGPSHVERRKLIRKILIGAVVLVPYVLLLAIVFGGAHPSSFNPISTGNASEMDRVCADQRLEKLSTKRNVYYDSSLISRPQRYAAVQQKGATLWFTGLSGSGKSTVGRALEKELLRRRVHVYRLDGDNVRIGLNRDLGFSEADRAESVRRVGEMSSLFSEAGVITLVALVSPFRARRDEVRELHKKMNIPFYEVFVDVPVSVAVDRDPKGLYKRAISGEIKDFTGISSPYEAPLSPEIHLLSHNMTLEEEVDQMIKFLEAQGLLTGVETPPAGYPGVAIPDGGNAVTTEFATLFPDEPTVETPEDYASLPRVLLRDEDVHWLQVIGEGWASPLRGFMREGVYLQSLHFSSVLYDADNLTDGALRLHAPTNFSEYSTDSVSKGKRVNLPVPIVLPINDATKNHIVNASQVVLVSPAGEELALLTDPEVFAHRKEERITRTFGAMDRGHPYIKSILLSGDFLLGGEIKLLKRVQYNDDLDQYRLTPTELRKKFDDMNADVVLAFQTRNPTHAGHAYLMNTARQQLLDQGYKNPVLWLSPLGGWTKDDDVPLDVRVRQHEAILRDGMLDKDSTVLAIWPSPMIYAGPREVQWHAKSRKNAGASFFVVGRDPAGIKRSDGDKDDIYNGDHGRYVLHMAPGMEDFNILSFSKVYYDVTDHKMKPMDKSRKKDFLSISGSRMRKMAREGLKACEGKIPDGWEDSPTCVPQGFMVKSGWDIMIDYYQNRDSPRWIPFSTQFSKPDVDSSRHFEQRGTFGRTDYKLVFKGDNGALISPWHSIPLRSDAAESDDKNEFNFIVEISKGVAHKMEVNKEEPYNPIMQDTTHNGTRGRNYLYGVPFFNYGLFPQTWEDPSIKDSNGNGGDNDPLDVIEVGAKQLPMGSVNPVKVLGSLELVDQGEVDHKIIVLSTADADADKINSIDDLNKVKPGVVDSLIDWLKNYKIPEGKSENKFDQEVPTSSNEAVKIVKDTHERWKQLKAGNVSEHDPFWLG
;
A
#
# COMPACT_ATOMS: atom_id res chain seq x y z
N MET A 1 -6.74 54.84 3.64
CA MET A 1 -6.76 53.98 2.45
C MET A 1 -6.39 52.56 2.89
N SER A 2 -7.27 51.83 3.59
CA SER A 2 -8.39 51.02 3.05
C SER A 2 -7.93 50.18 1.84
N GLU A 3 -7.55 48.92 2.06
CA GLU A 3 -8.42 47.74 2.22
C GLU A 3 -9.24 47.40 0.96
N MET A 4 -9.14 46.14 0.53
CA MET A 4 -10.33 45.29 0.36
C MET A 4 -9.98 43.87 0.83
N LEU A 5 -10.29 43.63 2.10
CA LEU A 5 -10.58 42.32 2.68
C LEU A 5 -12.10 42.07 2.59
N TYR A 6 -12.47 40.80 2.74
CA TYR A 6 -13.82 40.31 2.98
C TYR A 6 -14.68 41.24 3.86
N ALA A 7 -15.97 41.39 3.54
CA ALA A 7 -17.08 40.89 4.38
C ALA A 7 -18.45 41.56 4.09
N SER A 8 -19.47 40.86 4.52
CA SER A 8 -20.87 41.22 4.73
C SER A 8 -21.18 42.64 5.24
N VAL A 9 -22.29 43.22 4.72
CA VAL A 9 -23.37 43.97 5.43
C VAL A 9 -22.95 45.38 5.97
N HIS A 10 -23.61 46.53 5.79
CA HIS A 10 -25.02 46.96 5.75
C HIS A 10 -25.14 48.36 5.07
N GLN A 11 -26.36 48.90 5.11
CA GLN A 11 -26.86 50.21 4.66
C GLN A 11 -26.15 51.47 5.20
N ASP A 12 -26.31 52.54 4.40
CA ASP A 12 -26.34 54.00 4.71
C ASP A 12 -25.04 54.85 4.73
N ASP A 13 -25.07 55.87 3.86
CA ASP A 13 -24.61 57.27 3.97
C ASP A 13 -23.12 57.74 3.82
N LEU A 14 -22.95 58.63 2.82
CA LEU A 14 -22.21 59.92 2.76
C LEU A 14 -20.71 60.04 2.32
N GLU A 15 -20.53 61.06 1.47
CA GLU A 15 -19.43 61.64 0.66
C GLU A 15 -18.02 62.03 1.24
N CYS A 16 -17.07 62.24 0.29
CA CYS A 16 -16.01 63.30 0.15
C CYS A 16 -14.48 63.07 0.46
N ASN A 17 -13.63 63.41 -0.55
CA ASN A 17 -12.25 64.02 -0.65
C ASN A 17 -11.09 63.65 0.34
N ASP A 18 -9.77 63.82 0.12
CA ASP A 18 -8.76 64.09 -0.93
C ASP A 18 -7.40 63.50 -0.41
N GLY A 19 -6.35 63.23 -1.20
CA GLY A 19 -5.15 64.10 -1.24
C GLY A 19 -3.80 63.43 -0.81
N SER A 20 -2.81 63.53 -1.70
CA SER A 20 -1.33 63.49 -1.50
C SER A 20 -0.54 62.16 -1.56
N ALA A 21 0.69 62.26 -2.07
CA ALA A 21 1.46 61.28 -2.84
C ALA A 21 2.92 61.12 -2.35
N ILE A 22 3.59 59.97 -2.63
CA ILE A 22 5.06 59.83 -2.67
C ILE A 22 5.47 58.84 -3.80
N LYS A 23 6.49 59.19 -4.60
CA LYS A 23 7.07 58.44 -5.75
C LYS A 23 8.39 57.74 -5.38
N PHE A 24 8.69 56.59 -6.00
CA PHE A 24 10.05 56.10 -6.30
C PHE A 24 10.11 55.39 -7.68
N THR A 25 11.30 55.36 -8.29
CA THR A 25 11.65 55.28 -9.73
C THR A 25 11.69 53.87 -10.35
N SER A 26 11.44 53.79 -11.66
CA SER A 26 11.30 52.59 -12.52
C SER A 26 12.58 52.16 -13.27
N GLY A 27 12.81 50.85 -13.40
CA GLY A 27 13.78 50.22 -14.32
C GLY A 27 13.33 50.21 -15.80
N PRO A 28 14.17 49.72 -16.74
CA PRO A 28 14.04 50.00 -18.17
C PRO A 28 12.79 49.39 -18.81
N SER A 29 12.22 50.16 -19.73
CA SER A 29 10.91 49.93 -20.32
C SER A 29 10.91 48.92 -21.47
N HIS A 30 9.70 48.46 -21.76
CA HIS A 30 9.27 47.60 -22.87
C HIS A 30 9.83 47.94 -24.27
N VAL A 31 10.39 49.15 -24.44
CA VAL A 31 10.98 49.66 -25.69
C VAL A 31 12.38 49.08 -25.95
N GLU A 32 13.17 48.80 -24.91
CA GLU A 32 14.51 48.23 -25.07
C GLU A 32 14.46 46.74 -25.44
N ARG A 33 13.47 46.00 -24.93
CA ARG A 33 13.18 44.61 -25.36
C ARG A 33 12.76 44.52 -26.84
N ARG A 34 12.10 45.55 -27.38
CA ARG A 34 11.67 45.59 -28.79
C ARG A 34 12.82 45.73 -29.79
N LYS A 35 13.98 46.29 -29.42
CA LYS A 35 15.15 46.40 -30.31
C LYS A 35 15.85 45.06 -30.54
N LEU A 36 15.82 44.17 -29.56
CA LEU A 36 16.41 42.83 -29.65
C LEU A 36 15.57 41.90 -30.53
N ILE A 37 14.25 41.95 -30.37
CA ILE A 37 13.27 41.20 -31.18
C ILE A 37 13.31 41.64 -32.66
N ARG A 38 13.58 42.93 -32.94
CA ARG A 38 13.72 43.45 -34.30
C ARG A 38 14.92 42.89 -35.08
N LYS A 39 16.01 42.50 -34.42
CA LYS A 39 17.18 41.90 -35.09
C LYS A 39 16.94 40.45 -35.52
N ILE A 40 16.11 39.71 -34.78
CA ILE A 40 15.78 38.30 -35.07
C ILE A 40 14.73 38.22 -36.21
N LEU A 41 13.79 39.17 -36.25
CA LEU A 41 12.80 39.26 -37.33
C LEU A 41 13.38 39.59 -38.71
N ILE A 42 14.55 40.26 -38.80
CA ILE A 42 15.18 40.62 -40.09
C ILE A 42 15.77 39.38 -40.80
N GLY A 43 16.14 38.32 -40.07
CA GLY A 43 16.65 37.08 -40.67
C GLY A 43 15.58 36.17 -41.27
N ALA A 44 14.37 36.16 -40.70
CA ALA A 44 13.28 35.27 -41.13
C ALA A 44 12.49 35.82 -42.35
N VAL A 45 12.49 37.14 -42.56
CA VAL A 45 11.69 37.81 -43.60
C VAL A 45 12.31 37.73 -45.00
N VAL A 46 13.59 37.36 -45.13
CA VAL A 46 14.27 37.37 -46.44
C VAL A 46 14.26 36.01 -47.14
N LEU A 47 14.23 34.89 -46.41
CA LEU A 47 14.42 33.54 -46.98
C LEU A 47 13.13 32.73 -47.23
N VAL A 48 12.07 32.98 -46.47
CA VAL A 48 10.80 32.25 -46.58
C VAL A 48 9.94 32.65 -47.80
N PRO A 49 9.92 33.90 -48.30
CA PRO A 49 9.04 34.28 -49.41
C PRO A 49 9.41 33.67 -50.77
N TYR A 50 10.66 33.26 -50.99
CA TYR A 50 11.09 32.68 -52.27
C TYR A 50 10.70 31.20 -52.44
N VAL A 51 10.53 30.47 -51.33
CA VAL A 51 10.17 29.05 -51.35
C VAL A 51 8.66 28.86 -51.59
N LEU A 52 7.83 29.79 -51.10
CA LEU A 52 6.37 29.74 -51.25
C LEU A 52 5.86 30.21 -52.63
N LEU A 53 6.60 31.06 -53.34
CA LEU A 53 6.20 31.53 -54.68
C LEU A 53 6.30 30.43 -55.76
N LEU A 54 7.16 29.43 -55.56
CA LEU A 54 7.33 28.30 -56.48
C LEU A 54 6.18 27.28 -56.39
N ALA A 55 5.53 27.16 -55.24
CA ALA A 55 4.42 26.21 -55.03
C ALA A 55 3.06 26.73 -55.52
N ILE A 56 2.92 28.05 -55.74
CA ILE A 56 1.65 28.68 -56.14
C ILE A 56 1.47 28.76 -57.67
N VAL A 57 2.55 28.59 -58.46
CA VAL A 57 2.48 28.73 -59.93
C VAL A 57 1.97 27.46 -60.64
N PHE A 58 1.95 26.29 -59.98
CA PHE A 58 1.57 25.03 -60.63
C PHE A 58 0.56 24.19 -59.83
N GLY A 59 -0.73 24.48 -60.05
CA GLY A 59 -1.78 23.45 -60.10
C GLY A 59 -2.53 23.17 -58.80
N GLY A 60 -3.74 23.73 -58.70
CA GLY A 60 -4.74 23.34 -57.70
C GLY A 60 -5.55 22.11 -58.09
N ALA A 61 -5.77 21.23 -57.13
CA ALA A 61 -6.89 20.30 -57.06
C ALA A 61 -7.20 20.01 -55.58
N HIS A 62 -8.44 20.28 -55.15
CA HIS A 62 -8.99 19.86 -53.86
C HIS A 62 -9.27 18.35 -53.86
N PRO A 63 -9.18 17.70 -52.69
CA PRO A 63 -10.14 16.67 -52.35
C PRO A 63 -10.82 16.88 -50.99
N SER A 64 -12.03 16.36 -50.98
CA SER A 64 -13.09 16.32 -49.98
C SER A 64 -12.83 15.33 -48.83
N SER A 65 -13.68 15.49 -47.79
CA SER A 65 -14.20 14.48 -46.84
C SER A 65 -13.25 13.85 -45.81
N PHE A 66 -13.40 14.28 -44.55
CA PHE A 66 -13.28 13.42 -43.38
C PHE A 66 -14.60 13.50 -42.58
N ASN A 67 -15.29 12.36 -42.44
CA ASN A 67 -16.46 12.20 -41.60
C ASN A 67 -16.04 12.03 -40.12
N PRO A 68 -16.69 12.70 -39.15
CA PRO A 68 -16.61 12.31 -37.76
C PRO A 68 -17.51 11.11 -37.47
N ILE A 69 -17.00 10.24 -36.60
CA ILE A 69 -17.66 9.07 -36.00
C ILE A 69 -18.95 9.52 -35.31
N SER A 70 -20.05 8.79 -35.54
CA SER A 70 -21.38 9.15 -35.06
C SER A 70 -21.51 9.06 -33.53
N THR A 71 -21.46 10.20 -32.85
CA THR A 71 -22.13 10.40 -31.55
C THR A 71 -23.61 10.70 -31.82
N GLY A 72 -24.35 9.74 -32.36
CA GLY A 72 -25.76 9.89 -32.66
C GLY A 72 -26.61 9.69 -31.40
N ASN A 73 -27.07 10.79 -30.80
CA ASN A 73 -28.37 10.97 -30.11
C ASN A 73 -28.31 11.97 -28.92
N ALA A 74 -27.21 12.04 -28.16
CA ALA A 74 -27.17 12.85 -26.94
C ALA A 74 -26.99 14.37 -27.20
N SER A 75 -26.06 14.75 -28.08
CA SER A 75 -25.84 16.16 -28.46
C SER A 75 -26.98 16.76 -29.27
N GLU A 76 -27.77 15.90 -29.93
CA GLU A 76 -28.95 16.28 -30.70
C GLU A 76 -30.14 16.59 -29.78
N MET A 77 -30.31 15.81 -28.72
CA MET A 77 -31.32 16.06 -27.67
C MET A 77 -31.06 17.39 -26.93
N ASP A 78 -29.81 17.66 -26.56
CA ASP A 78 -29.43 18.92 -25.88
C ASP A 78 -29.70 20.15 -26.78
N ARG A 79 -29.45 20.03 -28.10
CA ARG A 79 -29.82 21.05 -29.11
C ARG A 79 -31.34 21.21 -29.24
N VAL A 80 -32.10 20.12 -29.34
CA VAL A 80 -33.58 20.17 -29.44
C VAL A 80 -34.21 20.84 -28.21
N CYS A 81 -33.70 20.55 -27.01
CA CYS A 81 -34.15 21.22 -25.78
C CYS A 81 -33.83 22.73 -25.78
N ALA A 82 -32.66 23.11 -26.30
CA ALA A 82 -32.26 24.51 -26.42
C ALA A 82 -33.12 25.26 -27.45
N ASP A 83 -33.38 24.65 -28.61
CA ASP A 83 -34.20 25.22 -29.68
C ASP A 83 -35.66 25.40 -29.24
N GLN A 84 -36.23 24.43 -28.49
CA GLN A 84 -37.57 24.56 -27.90
C GLN A 84 -37.68 25.67 -26.85
N ARG A 85 -36.59 25.97 -26.13
CA ARG A 85 -36.51 27.10 -25.18
C ARG A 85 -36.47 28.44 -25.90
N LEU A 86 -35.80 28.49 -27.05
CA LEU A 86 -35.72 29.68 -27.90
C LEU A 86 -37.05 29.96 -28.62
N GLU A 87 -37.78 28.94 -29.07
CA GLU A 87 -39.07 29.07 -29.75
C GLU A 87 -40.18 29.72 -28.90
N LYS A 88 -40.14 29.55 -27.56
CA LYS A 88 -41.11 30.15 -26.63
C LYS A 88 -40.88 31.63 -26.34
N LEU A 89 -39.75 32.20 -26.74
CA LEU A 89 -39.45 33.62 -26.57
C LEU A 89 -40.00 34.39 -27.77
N SER A 90 -41.27 34.81 -27.70
CA SER A 90 -41.91 35.62 -28.75
C SER A 90 -41.40 37.08 -28.81
N THR A 91 -40.11 37.33 -28.58
CA THR A 91 -39.48 38.64 -28.79
C THR A 91 -38.02 38.47 -29.22
N LYS A 92 -37.71 39.04 -30.39
CA LYS A 92 -36.35 39.22 -30.93
C LYS A 92 -35.38 39.71 -29.84
N ARG A 93 -34.51 38.84 -29.32
CA ARG A 93 -33.24 39.25 -28.70
C ARG A 93 -32.14 38.27 -29.09
N ASN A 94 -30.95 38.83 -29.27
CA ASN A 94 -29.69 38.18 -29.62
C ASN A 94 -29.25 37.18 -28.55
N VAL A 95 -29.93 36.04 -28.43
CA VAL A 95 -29.59 34.96 -27.49
C VAL A 95 -29.08 33.78 -28.32
N TYR A 96 -27.84 33.38 -28.09
CA TYR A 96 -27.20 32.25 -28.75
C TYR A 96 -26.99 31.14 -27.72
N TYR A 97 -27.32 29.90 -28.08
CA TYR A 97 -26.99 28.73 -27.27
C TYR A 97 -25.58 28.27 -27.64
N ASP A 98 -24.66 28.28 -26.67
CA ASP A 98 -23.33 27.70 -26.81
C ASP A 98 -23.36 26.26 -26.29
N SER A 99 -23.08 25.30 -27.17
CA SER A 99 -23.11 23.89 -26.80
C SER A 99 -21.91 23.55 -25.92
N SER A 100 -22.17 23.09 -24.70
CA SER A 100 -21.11 22.65 -23.79
C SER A 100 -20.27 21.53 -24.42
N LEU A 101 -18.94 21.59 -24.22
CA LEU A 101 -18.03 20.48 -24.58
C LEU A 101 -18.27 19.22 -23.73
N ILE A 102 -19.05 19.32 -22.65
CA ILE A 102 -19.32 18.23 -21.70
C ILE A 102 -20.81 17.92 -21.69
N SER A 103 -21.17 16.70 -22.08
CA SER A 103 -22.54 16.19 -22.04
C SER A 103 -23.04 15.93 -20.62
N ARG A 104 -24.37 15.90 -20.42
CA ARG A 104 -24.95 15.58 -19.10
C ARG A 104 -24.53 14.20 -18.55
N PRO A 105 -24.48 13.11 -19.34
CA PRO A 105 -23.96 11.84 -18.84
C PRO A 105 -22.51 11.94 -18.35
N GLN A 106 -21.64 12.68 -19.03
CA GLN A 106 -20.26 12.92 -18.59
C GLN A 106 -20.22 13.73 -17.28
N ARG A 107 -21.10 14.73 -17.14
CA ARG A 107 -21.22 15.52 -15.90
C ARG A 107 -21.70 14.66 -14.73
N TYR A 108 -22.74 13.85 -14.92
CA TYR A 108 -23.26 12.94 -13.90
C TYR A 108 -22.22 11.88 -13.49
N ALA A 109 -21.44 11.39 -14.45
CA ALA A 109 -20.34 10.47 -14.16
C ALA A 109 -19.22 11.12 -13.35
N ALA A 110 -18.87 12.38 -13.64
CA ALA A 110 -17.85 13.12 -12.90
C ALA A 110 -18.24 13.34 -11.43
N VAL A 111 -19.53 13.48 -11.13
CA VAL A 111 -20.05 13.56 -9.75
C VAL A 111 -20.60 12.24 -9.22
N GLN A 112 -20.45 11.15 -10.00
CA GLN A 112 -20.96 9.80 -9.72
C GLN A 112 -22.44 9.75 -9.25
N GLN A 113 -23.26 10.66 -9.77
CA GLN A 113 -24.63 10.85 -9.31
C GLN A 113 -25.55 11.39 -10.42
N LYS A 114 -26.80 10.92 -10.43
CA LYS A 114 -27.88 11.52 -11.23
C LYS A 114 -28.55 12.64 -10.43
N GLY A 115 -28.79 13.78 -11.06
CA GLY A 115 -29.60 14.85 -10.45
C GLY A 115 -31.09 14.59 -10.59
N ALA A 116 -31.89 15.13 -9.67
CA ALA A 116 -33.34 15.02 -9.65
C ALA A 116 -33.96 16.16 -8.85
N THR A 117 -35.20 16.53 -9.15
CA THR A 117 -35.95 17.51 -8.33
C THR A 117 -37.03 16.82 -7.52
N LEU A 118 -36.99 16.99 -6.20
CA LEU A 118 -38.07 16.65 -5.28
C LEU A 118 -38.84 17.92 -4.94
N TRP A 119 -40.06 18.01 -5.42
CA TRP A 119 -40.92 19.18 -5.29
C TRP A 119 -41.93 18.99 -4.16
N PHE A 120 -41.64 19.54 -2.99
CA PHE A 120 -42.54 19.49 -1.85
C PHE A 120 -43.67 20.51 -2.01
N THR A 121 -44.92 20.04 -1.98
CA THR A 121 -46.13 20.85 -1.99
C THR A 121 -47.05 20.51 -0.82
N GLY A 122 -47.81 21.49 -0.34
CA GLY A 122 -48.71 21.34 0.80
C GLY A 122 -49.04 22.67 1.46
N LEU A 123 -50.02 22.68 2.38
CA LEU A 123 -50.43 23.87 3.13
C LEU A 123 -49.28 24.50 3.94
N SER A 124 -49.37 25.79 4.26
CA SER A 124 -48.44 26.38 5.24
C SER A 124 -48.53 25.61 6.56
N GLY A 125 -47.42 25.33 7.24
CA GLY A 125 -47.43 24.51 8.46
C GLY A 125 -47.59 22.99 8.25
N SER A 126 -47.63 22.49 7.00
CA SER A 126 -47.79 21.05 6.75
C SER A 126 -46.59 20.18 7.12
N GLY A 127 -45.38 20.74 7.19
CA GLY A 127 -44.16 19.99 7.52
C GLY A 127 -43.07 19.99 6.45
N LYS A 128 -43.32 20.57 5.26
CA LYS A 128 -42.36 20.60 4.11
C LYS A 128 -40.91 20.95 4.47
N SER A 129 -40.69 22.09 5.14
CA SER A 129 -39.33 22.50 5.51
C SER A 129 -38.70 21.62 6.59
N THR A 130 -39.52 20.96 7.42
CA THR A 130 -39.03 20.03 8.46
C THR A 130 -38.53 18.75 7.81
N VAL A 131 -39.37 18.09 7.01
CA VAL A 131 -39.01 16.86 6.29
C VAL A 131 -37.89 17.11 5.27
N GLY A 132 -37.91 18.24 4.57
CA GLY A 132 -36.86 18.63 3.62
C GLY A 132 -35.48 18.80 4.28
N ARG A 133 -35.40 19.39 5.47
CA ARG A 133 -34.14 19.51 6.24
C ARG A 133 -33.65 18.17 6.76
N ALA A 134 -34.57 17.32 7.22
CA ALA A 134 -34.23 16.00 7.72
C ALA A 134 -33.71 15.09 6.60
N LEU A 135 -34.36 15.12 5.43
CA LEU A 135 -33.90 14.42 4.24
C LEU A 135 -32.58 14.97 3.71
N GLU A 136 -32.40 16.30 3.65
CA GLU A 136 -31.12 16.93 3.29
C GLU A 136 -29.98 16.41 4.16
N LYS A 137 -30.18 16.34 5.48
CA LYS A 137 -29.19 15.81 6.43
C LYS A 137 -28.89 14.33 6.18
N GLU A 138 -29.89 13.50 5.91
CA GLU A 138 -29.71 12.07 5.66
C GLU A 138 -28.99 11.81 4.32
N LEU A 139 -29.35 12.53 3.26
CA LEU A 139 -28.68 12.46 1.96
C LEU A 139 -27.22 12.91 2.05
N LEU A 140 -26.92 14.00 2.78
CA LEU A 140 -25.53 14.42 3.03
C LEU A 140 -24.73 13.39 3.83
N ARG A 141 -25.33 12.71 4.82
CA ARG A 141 -24.67 11.59 5.52
C ARG A 141 -24.32 10.45 4.59
N ARG A 142 -25.10 10.25 3.53
CA ARG A 142 -24.88 9.27 2.45
C ARG A 142 -23.97 9.79 1.32
N ARG A 143 -23.37 10.98 1.49
CA ARG A 143 -22.51 11.66 0.51
C ARG A 143 -23.20 11.99 -0.82
N VAL A 144 -24.51 12.13 -0.80
CA VAL A 144 -25.29 12.54 -1.96
C VAL A 144 -25.19 14.06 -2.11
N HIS A 145 -24.88 14.53 -3.31
CA HIS A 145 -24.91 15.95 -3.64
C HIS A 145 -26.36 16.42 -3.66
N VAL A 146 -26.76 17.18 -2.63
CA VAL A 146 -28.13 17.67 -2.44
C VAL A 146 -28.11 19.17 -2.15
N TYR A 147 -29.14 19.89 -2.60
CA TYR A 147 -29.32 21.30 -2.27
C TYR A 147 -30.80 21.65 -2.09
N ARG A 148 -31.12 22.42 -1.05
CA ARG A 148 -32.50 22.79 -0.73
C ARG A 148 -32.85 24.23 -1.13
N LEU A 149 -33.82 24.36 -2.03
CA LEU A 149 -34.47 25.60 -2.43
C LEU A 149 -35.76 25.80 -1.61
N ASP A 150 -35.64 26.51 -0.49
CA ASP A 150 -36.78 26.84 0.37
C ASP A 150 -37.32 28.24 0.03
N GLY A 151 -38.63 28.43 0.15
CA GLY A 151 -39.28 29.73 -0.01
C GLY A 151 -38.64 30.82 0.87
N ASP A 152 -38.16 30.48 2.07
CA ASP A 152 -37.47 31.45 2.93
C ASP A 152 -36.10 31.88 2.34
N ASN A 153 -35.34 30.94 1.76
CA ASN A 153 -34.01 31.21 1.19
C ASN A 153 -34.09 31.93 -0.16
N VAL A 154 -35.06 31.55 -1.00
CA VAL A 154 -35.20 32.13 -2.35
C VAL A 154 -35.80 33.55 -2.27
N ARG A 155 -36.71 33.81 -1.32
CA ARG A 155 -37.37 35.13 -1.17
C ARG A 155 -36.43 36.25 -0.74
N ILE A 156 -35.33 35.95 -0.05
CA ILE A 156 -34.34 36.99 0.32
C ILE A 156 -33.37 37.33 -0.82
N GLY A 157 -33.38 36.54 -1.91
CA GLY A 157 -32.48 36.69 -3.05
C GLY A 157 -33.22 36.73 -4.38
N LEU A 158 -33.31 35.59 -5.07
CA LEU A 158 -33.85 35.45 -6.42
C LEU A 158 -35.31 35.95 -6.57
N ASN A 159 -36.11 35.86 -5.51
CA ASN A 159 -37.52 36.26 -5.51
C ASN A 159 -37.80 37.48 -4.61
N ARG A 160 -36.79 38.31 -4.31
CA ARG A 160 -36.94 39.50 -3.43
C ARG A 160 -37.88 40.57 -3.97
N ASP A 161 -38.06 40.60 -5.30
CA ASP A 161 -38.92 41.51 -6.04
C ASP A 161 -40.38 41.03 -6.11
N LEU A 162 -40.69 39.82 -5.65
CA LEU A 162 -42.02 39.21 -5.77
C LEU A 162 -42.83 39.35 -4.49
N GLY A 163 -44.07 39.85 -4.64
CA GLY A 163 -45.04 39.97 -3.56
C GLY A 163 -45.76 38.67 -3.22
N PHE A 164 -47.04 38.79 -2.85
CA PHE A 164 -47.91 37.67 -2.48
C PHE A 164 -49.14 37.54 -3.36
N SER A 165 -49.24 38.30 -4.46
CA SER A 165 -50.32 38.18 -5.43
C SER A 165 -50.28 36.81 -6.14
N GLU A 166 -51.38 36.43 -6.79
CA GLU A 166 -51.43 35.20 -7.57
C GLU A 166 -50.36 35.17 -8.69
N ALA A 167 -50.17 36.30 -9.38
CA ALA A 167 -49.16 36.46 -10.42
C ALA A 167 -47.72 36.32 -9.85
N ASP A 168 -47.43 36.94 -8.71
CA ASP A 168 -46.12 36.83 -8.05
C ASP A 168 -45.85 35.40 -7.57
N ARG A 169 -46.87 34.69 -7.09
CA ARG A 169 -46.75 33.28 -6.69
C ARG A 169 -46.50 32.38 -7.91
N ALA A 170 -47.18 32.64 -9.01
CA ALA A 170 -46.95 31.93 -10.27
C ALA A 170 -45.52 32.14 -10.78
N GLU A 171 -45.03 33.38 -10.79
CA GLU A 171 -43.66 33.70 -11.19
C GLU A 171 -42.63 33.11 -10.22
N SER A 172 -42.92 33.09 -8.91
CA SER A 172 -42.06 32.46 -7.91
C SER A 172 -41.89 30.95 -8.16
N VAL A 173 -42.99 30.26 -8.46
CA VAL A 173 -42.96 28.83 -8.83
C VAL A 173 -42.19 28.63 -10.13
N ARG A 174 -42.40 29.48 -11.15
CA ARG A 174 -41.69 29.40 -12.43
C ARG A 174 -40.17 29.59 -12.25
N ARG A 175 -39.72 30.63 -11.54
CA ARG A 175 -38.29 30.91 -11.29
C ARG A 175 -37.62 29.77 -10.54
N VAL A 176 -38.25 29.25 -9.50
CA VAL A 176 -37.70 28.13 -8.73
C VAL A 176 -37.72 26.83 -9.53
N GLY A 177 -38.74 26.62 -10.37
CA GLY A 177 -38.78 25.50 -11.32
C GLY A 177 -37.59 25.50 -12.27
N GLU A 178 -37.31 26.64 -12.91
CA GLU A 178 -36.13 26.80 -13.78
C GLU A 178 -34.83 26.58 -13.00
N MET A 179 -34.68 27.19 -11.81
CA MET A 179 -33.49 27.03 -10.99
C MET A 179 -33.27 25.56 -10.58
N SER A 180 -34.33 24.86 -10.16
CA SER A 180 -34.26 23.45 -9.77
C SER A 180 -33.84 22.54 -10.91
N SER A 181 -34.25 22.87 -12.14
CA SER A 181 -33.84 22.14 -13.33
C SER A 181 -32.35 22.28 -13.60
N LEU A 182 -31.76 23.47 -13.39
CA LEU A 182 -30.33 23.72 -13.58
C LEU A 182 -29.47 22.96 -12.54
N PHE A 183 -29.86 22.97 -11.27
CA PHE A 183 -29.17 22.19 -10.24
C PHE A 183 -29.25 20.68 -10.54
N SER A 184 -30.42 20.21 -10.97
CA SER A 184 -30.61 18.81 -11.31
C SER A 184 -29.83 18.41 -12.56
N GLU A 185 -29.73 19.28 -13.57
CA GLU A 185 -28.88 19.07 -14.74
C GLU A 185 -27.38 19.05 -14.38
N ALA A 186 -26.99 19.70 -13.28
CA ALA A 186 -25.62 19.67 -12.76
C ALA A 186 -25.28 18.39 -11.96
N GLY A 187 -26.26 17.51 -11.72
CA GLY A 187 -26.08 16.26 -10.98
C GLY A 187 -26.51 16.34 -9.51
N VAL A 188 -27.13 17.44 -9.09
CA VAL A 188 -27.56 17.67 -7.70
C VAL A 188 -29.00 17.18 -7.50
N ILE A 189 -29.28 16.48 -6.39
CA ILE A 189 -30.66 16.25 -5.95
C ILE A 189 -31.18 17.56 -5.34
N THR A 190 -32.14 18.19 -5.99
CA THR A 190 -32.69 19.49 -5.57
C THR A 190 -33.97 19.29 -4.78
N LEU A 191 -33.99 19.74 -3.53
CA LEU A 191 -35.17 19.70 -2.66
C LEU A 191 -35.87 21.06 -2.71
N VAL A 192 -37.07 21.14 -3.28
CA VAL A 192 -37.81 22.39 -3.39
C VAL A 192 -38.96 22.42 -2.38
N ALA A 193 -38.90 23.34 -1.41
CA ALA A 193 -39.94 23.50 -0.40
C ALA A 193 -40.72 24.81 -0.61
N LEU A 194 -41.82 24.73 -1.36
CA LEU A 194 -42.73 25.86 -1.63
C LEU A 194 -44.19 25.50 -1.32
N VAL A 195 -45.02 26.49 -1.02
CA VAL A 195 -46.47 26.25 -0.87
C VAL A 195 -47.09 25.79 -2.20
N SER A 196 -46.67 26.39 -3.32
CA SER A 196 -47.03 26.02 -4.70
C SER A 196 -48.50 25.57 -4.86
N PRO A 197 -49.49 26.43 -4.54
CA PRO A 197 -50.87 25.99 -4.30
C PRO A 197 -51.66 25.56 -5.54
N PHE A 198 -51.28 26.03 -6.73
CA PHE A 198 -52.00 25.79 -7.97
C PHE A 198 -51.41 24.60 -8.73
N ARG A 199 -52.23 23.60 -9.09
CA ARG A 199 -51.77 22.41 -9.83
C ARG A 199 -51.14 22.76 -11.15
N ALA A 200 -51.81 23.62 -11.94
CA ALA A 200 -51.35 24.02 -13.27
C ALA A 200 -49.90 24.54 -13.26
N ARG A 201 -49.48 25.24 -12.19
CA ARG A 201 -48.11 25.76 -12.06
C ARG A 201 -47.10 24.67 -11.70
N ARG A 202 -47.49 23.66 -10.92
CA ARG A 202 -46.64 22.50 -10.63
C ARG A 202 -46.50 21.61 -11.87
N ASP A 203 -47.60 21.42 -12.62
CA ASP A 203 -47.60 20.68 -13.88
C ASP A 203 -46.69 21.33 -14.94
N GLU A 204 -46.65 22.67 -15.00
CA GLU A 204 -45.70 23.39 -15.86
C GLU A 204 -44.24 23.10 -15.51
N VAL A 205 -43.89 23.03 -14.21
CA VAL A 205 -42.53 22.68 -13.76
C VAL A 205 -42.22 21.21 -14.03
N ARG A 206 -43.19 20.31 -13.84
CA ARG A 206 -43.08 18.89 -14.17
C ARG A 206 -42.81 18.69 -15.66
N GLU A 207 -43.56 19.38 -16.52
CA GLU A 207 -43.38 19.31 -17.98
C GLU A 207 -42.04 19.94 -18.41
N LEU A 208 -41.55 20.97 -17.73
CA LEU A 208 -40.20 21.50 -17.95
C LEU A 208 -39.13 20.42 -17.70
N HIS A 209 -39.17 19.75 -16.54
CA HIS A 209 -38.21 18.70 -16.19
C HIS A 209 -38.29 17.51 -17.14
N LYS A 210 -39.52 17.10 -17.51
CA LYS A 210 -39.76 16.03 -18.47
C LYS A 210 -39.15 16.35 -19.84
N LYS A 211 -39.33 17.56 -20.35
CA LYS A 211 -38.72 18.00 -21.62
C LYS A 211 -37.20 17.99 -21.58
N MET A 212 -36.62 18.31 -20.43
CA MET A 212 -35.18 18.21 -20.23
C MET A 212 -34.70 16.78 -20.00
N ASN A 213 -35.60 15.80 -19.87
CA ASN A 213 -35.26 14.44 -19.43
C ASN A 213 -34.52 14.45 -18.07
N ILE A 214 -35.04 15.21 -17.11
CA ILE A 214 -34.58 15.27 -15.72
C ILE A 214 -35.69 14.69 -14.83
N PRO A 215 -35.37 13.78 -13.89
CA PRO A 215 -36.36 13.25 -12.95
C PRO A 215 -36.99 14.34 -12.08
N PHE A 216 -38.33 14.33 -12.00
CA PHE A 216 -39.12 15.22 -11.17
C PHE A 216 -40.12 14.41 -10.36
N TYR A 217 -40.10 14.60 -9.05
CA TYR A 217 -40.96 13.88 -8.10
C TYR A 217 -41.72 14.87 -7.25
N GLU A 218 -43.04 14.86 -7.36
CA GLU A 218 -43.90 15.70 -6.53
C GLU A 218 -44.17 15.00 -5.20
N VAL A 219 -43.79 15.69 -4.12
CA VAL A 219 -43.96 15.23 -2.74
C VAL A 219 -45.11 15.99 -2.11
N PHE A 220 -46.25 15.32 -1.95
CA PHE A 220 -47.42 15.89 -1.30
C PHE A 220 -47.34 15.70 0.22
N VAL A 221 -47.08 16.79 0.94
CA VAL A 221 -47.08 16.81 2.40
C VAL A 221 -48.47 17.20 2.88
N ASP A 222 -49.27 16.18 3.14
CA ASP A 222 -50.71 16.25 3.33
C ASP A 222 -51.10 16.32 4.81
N VAL A 223 -51.76 17.42 5.15
CA VAL A 223 -52.39 17.62 6.46
C VAL A 223 -53.73 18.32 6.26
N PRO A 224 -54.76 18.00 7.07
CA PRO A 224 -55.97 18.78 7.12
C PRO A 224 -55.71 20.24 7.49
N VAL A 225 -56.51 21.18 6.95
CA VAL A 225 -56.39 22.62 7.27
C VAL A 225 -56.47 22.85 8.78
N SER A 226 -57.34 22.14 9.50
CA SER A 226 -57.45 22.23 10.97
C SER A 226 -56.12 21.95 11.67
N VAL A 227 -55.43 20.87 11.29
CA VAL A 227 -54.12 20.50 11.84
C VAL A 227 -53.05 21.56 11.50
N ALA A 228 -53.09 22.12 10.30
CA ALA A 228 -52.17 23.19 9.90
C ALA A 228 -52.39 24.49 10.70
N VAL A 229 -53.66 24.83 10.96
CA VAL A 229 -54.09 25.96 11.81
C VAL A 229 -53.69 25.72 13.27
N ASP A 230 -53.82 24.50 13.78
CA ASP A 230 -53.43 24.17 15.15
C ASP A 230 -51.92 24.24 15.35
N ARG A 231 -51.13 23.82 14.34
CA ARG A 231 -49.66 23.87 14.39
C ARG A 231 -49.11 25.30 14.31
N ASP A 232 -49.74 26.17 13.51
CA ASP A 232 -49.38 27.55 13.14
C ASP A 232 -47.97 28.04 13.57
N PRO A 233 -46.88 27.43 13.06
CA PRO A 233 -45.54 27.63 13.62
C PRO A 233 -44.98 29.05 13.43
N LYS A 234 -45.57 29.82 12.51
CA LYS A 234 -45.18 31.19 12.18
C LYS A 234 -46.26 32.23 12.54
N GLY A 235 -47.35 31.81 13.22
CA GLY A 235 -48.48 32.70 13.55
C GLY A 235 -49.23 33.25 12.33
N LEU A 236 -49.08 32.63 11.16
CA LEU A 236 -49.61 33.12 9.88
C LEU A 236 -51.10 32.82 9.74
N TYR A 237 -51.57 31.68 10.25
CA TYR A 237 -53.00 31.36 10.22
C TYR A 237 -53.78 32.29 11.14
N LYS A 238 -53.28 32.56 12.35
CA LYS A 238 -53.90 33.52 13.27
C LYS A 238 -54.07 34.91 12.64
N ARG A 239 -53.05 35.37 11.90
CA ARG A 239 -53.06 36.66 11.19
C ARG A 239 -53.90 36.66 9.92
N ALA A 240 -54.00 35.54 9.22
CA ALA A 240 -54.89 35.39 8.08
C ALA A 240 -56.36 35.41 8.52
N ILE A 241 -56.69 34.73 9.64
CA ILE A 241 -58.03 34.69 10.22
C ILE A 241 -58.44 36.06 10.79
N SER A 242 -57.51 36.83 11.36
CA SER A 242 -57.79 38.21 11.80
C SER A 242 -57.90 39.23 10.65
N GLY A 243 -57.68 38.81 9.40
CA GLY A 243 -57.76 39.66 8.22
C GLY A 243 -56.52 40.51 7.94
N GLU A 244 -55.44 40.34 8.71
CA GLU A 244 -54.16 41.04 8.51
C GLU A 244 -53.40 40.55 7.27
N ILE A 245 -53.56 39.27 6.90
CA ILE A 245 -52.96 38.68 5.70
C ILE A 245 -54.07 38.33 4.71
N LYS A 246 -54.14 39.07 3.61
CA LYS A 246 -55.06 38.81 2.49
C LYS A 246 -54.53 37.67 1.60
N ASP A 247 -55.44 36.95 0.96
CA ASP A 247 -55.15 35.88 -0.02
C ASP A 247 -54.29 34.71 0.49
N PHE A 248 -54.47 34.30 1.75
CA PHE A 248 -53.70 33.22 2.37
C PHE A 248 -54.22 31.84 1.93
N THR A 249 -53.31 31.00 1.41
CA THR A 249 -53.63 29.64 0.95
C THR A 249 -54.18 28.78 2.08
N GLY A 250 -55.36 28.19 1.85
CA GLY A 250 -56.09 27.34 2.82
C GLY A 250 -57.11 28.10 3.67
N ILE A 251 -57.18 29.43 3.58
CA ILE A 251 -58.19 30.27 4.25
C ILE A 251 -58.97 31.11 3.23
N SER A 252 -58.28 32.04 2.54
CA SER A 252 -58.89 32.97 1.56
C SER A 252 -58.47 32.71 0.11
N SER A 253 -57.48 31.85 -0.12
CA SER A 253 -57.06 31.36 -1.44
C SER A 253 -57.04 29.82 -1.46
N PRO A 254 -57.47 29.15 -2.54
CA PRO A 254 -57.55 27.69 -2.56
C PRO A 254 -56.16 27.03 -2.58
N TYR A 255 -56.08 25.82 -2.02
CA TYR A 255 -54.98 24.89 -2.25
C TYR A 255 -55.50 23.73 -3.10
N GLU A 256 -54.89 23.50 -4.25
CA GLU A 256 -55.24 22.41 -5.13
C GLU A 256 -54.29 21.23 -4.90
N ALA A 257 -54.77 20.21 -4.19
CA ALA A 257 -53.99 19.01 -3.91
C ALA A 257 -53.59 18.29 -5.22
N PRO A 258 -52.36 17.75 -5.30
CA PRO A 258 -51.93 16.99 -6.47
C PRO A 258 -52.76 15.72 -6.63
N LEU A 259 -53.09 15.38 -7.88
CA LEU A 259 -53.91 14.19 -8.19
C LEU A 259 -53.08 12.90 -8.21
N SER A 260 -51.80 13.01 -8.53
CA SER A 260 -50.90 11.85 -8.67
C SER A 260 -49.49 12.23 -8.22
N PRO A 261 -49.29 12.57 -6.93
CA PRO A 261 -47.95 12.80 -6.41
C PRO A 261 -47.16 11.48 -6.40
N GLU A 262 -45.88 11.53 -6.74
CA GLU A 262 -45.00 10.36 -6.65
C GLU A 262 -44.76 9.92 -5.20
N ILE A 263 -44.77 10.88 -4.27
CA ILE A 263 -44.66 10.61 -2.84
C ILE A 263 -45.79 11.33 -2.11
N HIS A 264 -46.62 10.58 -1.39
CA HIS A 264 -47.68 11.14 -0.54
C HIS A 264 -47.34 10.88 0.93
N LEU A 265 -47.14 11.95 1.69
CA LEU A 265 -46.82 11.93 3.11
C LEU A 265 -48.03 12.40 3.93
N LEU A 266 -48.64 11.49 4.68
CA LEU A 266 -49.72 11.80 5.62
C LEU A 266 -49.10 12.30 6.94
N SER A 267 -48.55 13.51 6.92
CA SER A 267 -47.67 14.06 7.98
C SER A 267 -48.32 14.24 9.36
N HIS A 268 -49.63 14.06 9.47
CA HIS A 268 -50.34 14.05 10.74
C HIS A 268 -50.42 12.66 11.39
N ASN A 269 -50.10 11.60 10.63
CA ASN A 269 -50.12 10.20 11.06
C ASN A 269 -48.73 9.52 10.99
N MET A 270 -47.70 10.26 10.63
CA MET A 270 -46.32 9.77 10.47
C MET A 270 -45.37 10.53 11.39
N THR A 271 -44.33 9.85 11.86
CA THR A 271 -43.15 10.47 12.46
C THR A 271 -42.22 11.02 11.38
N LEU A 272 -41.34 11.95 11.74
CA LEU A 272 -40.36 12.53 10.81
C LEU A 272 -39.41 11.46 10.25
N GLU A 273 -39.04 10.49 11.09
CA GLU A 273 -38.20 9.36 10.70
C GLU A 273 -38.89 8.48 9.64
N GLU A 274 -40.18 8.19 9.80
CA GLU A 274 -40.97 7.42 8.83
C GLU A 274 -41.13 8.17 7.49
N GLU A 275 -41.36 9.48 7.53
CA GLU A 275 -41.42 10.32 6.33
C GLU A 275 -40.10 10.30 5.55
N VAL A 276 -38.97 10.44 6.25
CA VAL A 276 -37.63 10.39 5.63
C VAL A 276 -37.34 9.00 5.08
N ASP A 277 -37.63 7.94 5.82
CA ASP A 277 -37.42 6.56 5.39
C ASP A 277 -38.22 6.22 4.12
N GLN A 278 -39.49 6.64 4.05
CA GLN A 278 -40.32 6.45 2.85
C GLN A 278 -39.70 7.14 1.63
N MET A 279 -39.22 8.38 1.78
CA MET A 279 -38.58 9.10 0.68
C MET A 279 -37.25 8.47 0.27
N ILE A 280 -36.43 8.02 1.22
CA ILE A 280 -35.17 7.33 0.92
C ILE A 280 -35.44 6.06 0.12
N LYS A 281 -36.37 5.21 0.57
CA LYS A 281 -36.78 3.99 -0.15
C LYS A 281 -37.29 4.29 -1.55
N PHE A 282 -38.05 5.36 -1.71
CA PHE A 282 -38.52 5.79 -3.03
C PHE A 282 -37.34 6.20 -3.93
N LEU A 283 -36.42 7.02 -3.43
CA LEU A 283 -35.25 7.47 -4.21
C LEU A 283 -34.29 6.31 -4.56
N GLU A 284 -34.16 5.32 -3.68
CA GLU A 284 -33.45 4.05 -3.95
C GLU A 284 -34.15 3.28 -5.07
N ALA A 285 -35.48 3.11 -5.00
CA ALA A 285 -36.25 2.42 -6.02
C ALA A 285 -36.23 3.11 -7.40
N GLN A 286 -36.06 4.43 -7.44
CA GLN A 286 -35.87 5.22 -8.67
C GLN A 286 -34.42 5.24 -9.18
N GLY A 287 -33.51 4.56 -8.48
CA GLY A 287 -32.10 4.46 -8.84
C GLY A 287 -31.32 5.78 -8.72
N LEU A 288 -31.82 6.74 -7.95
CA LEU A 288 -31.16 8.04 -7.75
C LEU A 288 -30.09 7.98 -6.66
N LEU A 289 -30.23 7.01 -5.75
CA LEU A 289 -29.27 6.73 -4.70
C LEU A 289 -28.44 5.47 -5.01
N THR A 290 -28.56 4.89 -6.22
CA THR A 290 -27.95 3.60 -6.58
C THR A 290 -26.99 3.67 -7.78
N GLY A 291 -26.41 4.82 -8.12
CA GLY A 291 -25.40 4.91 -9.19
C GLY A 291 -25.96 4.92 -10.63
N VAL A 292 -25.08 5.13 -11.61
CA VAL A 292 -25.47 5.40 -13.01
C VAL A 292 -25.77 4.08 -13.74
N GLU A 293 -27.01 3.89 -14.23
CA GLU A 293 -27.49 2.68 -14.94
C GLU A 293 -26.67 2.25 -16.17
N THR A 294 -25.81 3.13 -16.68
CA THR A 294 -24.86 2.79 -17.73
C THR A 294 -23.55 3.51 -17.39
N PRO A 295 -22.47 2.78 -17.07
CA PRO A 295 -21.14 3.37 -16.98
C PRO A 295 -20.86 4.14 -18.28
N PRO A 296 -20.21 5.31 -18.23
CA PRO A 296 -19.77 6.01 -19.45
C PRO A 296 -19.03 5.04 -20.38
N ALA A 297 -19.24 5.16 -21.68
CA ALA A 297 -18.38 4.46 -22.64
C ALA A 297 -16.92 4.84 -22.37
N GLY A 298 -16.08 3.85 -22.01
CA GLY A 298 -14.69 4.06 -21.59
C GLY A 298 -14.46 4.27 -20.09
N TYR A 299 -15.47 4.05 -19.23
CA TYR A 299 -15.26 3.92 -17.79
C TYR A 299 -14.61 2.56 -17.52
N PRO A 300 -13.32 2.51 -17.13
CA PRO A 300 -12.70 1.23 -16.86
C PRO A 300 -13.42 0.68 -15.62
N GLY A 301 -13.96 -0.53 -15.65
CA GLY A 301 -14.48 -1.22 -14.46
C GLY A 301 -13.42 -1.45 -13.36
N VAL A 302 -12.23 -0.89 -13.56
CA VAL A 302 -10.96 -1.10 -12.90
C VAL A 302 -10.34 0.28 -12.65
N ALA A 303 -9.93 0.60 -11.42
CA ALA A 303 -9.36 1.93 -11.13
C ALA A 303 -8.07 2.20 -11.91
N ILE A 304 -7.79 3.48 -12.17
CA ILE A 304 -6.52 3.92 -12.78
C ILE A 304 -5.46 4.06 -11.65
N PRO A 305 -4.26 3.49 -11.80
CA PRO A 305 -3.13 3.72 -10.90
C PRO A 305 -2.76 5.18 -10.77
N ASP A 306 -2.20 5.50 -9.62
CA ASP A 306 -1.55 6.77 -9.38
C ASP A 306 -0.39 6.96 -10.38
N GLY A 307 -0.31 8.16 -10.96
CA GLY A 307 0.61 8.50 -12.05
C GLY A 307 -0.04 8.57 -13.44
N GLY A 308 -1.22 7.96 -13.64
CA GLY A 308 -1.98 8.10 -14.90
C GLY A 308 -1.52 7.22 -16.07
N ASN A 309 -0.53 6.35 -15.86
CA ASN A 309 0.16 5.59 -16.93
C ASN A 309 -0.52 4.27 -17.35
N ALA A 310 -1.73 3.95 -16.86
CA ALA A 310 -2.26 2.58 -16.98
C ALA A 310 -3.30 2.34 -18.06
N VAL A 311 -3.58 3.35 -18.88
CA VAL A 311 -4.37 3.18 -20.11
C VAL A 311 -3.44 3.12 -21.33
N THR A 312 -2.12 3.19 -21.12
CA THR A 312 -1.08 3.15 -22.15
C THR A 312 -0.12 2.00 -21.85
N THR A 313 0.63 1.58 -22.87
CA THR A 313 1.79 0.67 -22.77
C THR A 313 2.84 1.11 -21.75
N GLU A 314 2.72 2.29 -21.14
CA GLU A 314 3.70 2.93 -20.27
C GLU A 314 3.79 2.31 -18.86
N PHE A 315 2.67 1.92 -18.20
CA PHE A 315 2.76 1.30 -16.87
C PHE A 315 3.53 -0.03 -16.90
N ALA A 316 3.19 -0.92 -17.84
CA ALA A 316 3.89 -2.19 -18.02
C ALA A 316 5.33 -2.01 -18.53
N THR A 317 5.64 -0.88 -19.18
CA THR A 317 7.03 -0.54 -19.54
C THR A 317 7.84 -0.08 -18.33
N LEU A 318 7.22 0.67 -17.42
CA LEU A 318 7.86 1.13 -16.18
C LEU A 318 8.00 0.02 -15.13
N PHE A 319 7.03 -0.89 -15.09
CA PHE A 319 6.94 -2.00 -14.14
C PHE A 319 6.66 -3.30 -14.92
N PRO A 320 7.66 -3.84 -15.63
CA PRO A 320 7.50 -5.05 -16.41
C PRO A 320 7.33 -6.27 -15.50
N ASP A 321 6.39 -7.15 -15.84
CA ASP A 321 6.16 -8.42 -15.13
C ASP A 321 7.40 -9.33 -15.21
N GLU A 322 8.09 -9.31 -16.36
CA GLU A 322 9.35 -10.00 -16.61
C GLU A 322 10.42 -8.97 -16.99
N PRO A 323 11.22 -8.48 -16.04
CA PRO A 323 12.21 -7.45 -16.31
C PRO A 323 13.39 -7.98 -17.14
N THR A 324 13.80 -7.20 -18.15
CA THR A 324 14.99 -7.46 -18.97
C THR A 324 15.92 -6.25 -18.87
N VAL A 325 16.89 -6.28 -17.97
CA VAL A 325 17.83 -5.18 -17.75
C VAL A 325 19.21 -5.57 -18.27
N GLU A 326 19.75 -4.76 -19.18
CA GLU A 326 21.15 -4.85 -19.56
C GLU A 326 22.02 -4.32 -18.42
N THR A 327 22.96 -5.14 -17.95
CA THR A 327 23.94 -4.73 -16.94
C THR A 327 25.02 -3.87 -17.59
N PRO A 328 25.53 -2.82 -16.92
CA PRO A 328 26.61 -2.00 -17.45
C PRO A 328 27.93 -2.78 -17.58
N GLU A 329 28.88 -2.27 -18.37
CA GLU A 329 30.18 -2.92 -18.59
C GLU A 329 30.98 -3.11 -17.29
N ASP A 330 30.82 -2.20 -16.33
CA ASP A 330 31.50 -2.20 -15.03
C ASP A 330 30.71 -2.94 -13.93
N TYR A 331 29.64 -3.68 -14.28
CA TYR A 331 28.73 -4.34 -13.33
C TYR A 331 29.45 -5.18 -12.26
N ALA A 332 30.48 -5.93 -12.64
CA ALA A 332 31.26 -6.74 -11.71
C ALA A 332 31.92 -5.92 -10.60
N SER A 333 32.28 -4.66 -10.87
CA SER A 333 32.94 -3.74 -9.95
C SER A 333 31.98 -2.94 -9.06
N LEU A 334 30.68 -2.97 -9.36
CA LEU A 334 29.68 -2.22 -8.59
C LEU A 334 29.60 -2.75 -7.15
N PRO A 335 29.46 -1.86 -6.15
CA PRO A 335 29.29 -2.28 -4.78
C PRO A 335 27.94 -2.97 -4.59
N ARG A 336 27.92 -3.93 -3.67
CA ARG A 336 26.75 -4.75 -3.36
C ARG A 336 26.17 -4.33 -2.01
N VAL A 337 24.86 -4.16 -1.97
CA VAL A 337 24.11 -3.75 -0.77
C VAL A 337 23.17 -4.88 -0.39
N LEU A 338 23.32 -5.37 0.84
CA LEU A 338 22.49 -6.45 1.37
C LEU A 338 21.07 -5.94 1.65
N LEU A 339 20.08 -6.68 1.15
CA LEU A 339 18.68 -6.56 1.53
C LEU A 339 18.38 -7.52 2.68
N ARG A 340 17.61 -7.06 3.67
CA ARG A 340 16.95 -7.96 4.62
C ARG A 340 15.72 -8.58 3.98
N ASP A 341 15.16 -9.61 4.61
CA ASP A 341 13.94 -10.27 4.13
C ASP A 341 12.78 -9.26 3.92
N GLU A 342 12.60 -8.30 4.85
CA GLU A 342 11.59 -7.26 4.71
C GLU A 342 11.88 -6.29 3.55
N ASP A 343 13.16 -6.06 3.25
CA ASP A 343 13.58 -5.15 2.18
C ASP A 343 13.36 -5.78 0.79
N VAL A 344 13.48 -7.12 0.66
CA VAL A 344 13.11 -7.85 -0.56
C VAL A 344 11.63 -7.67 -0.90
N HIS A 345 10.74 -7.72 0.10
CA HIS A 345 9.32 -7.44 -0.11
C HIS A 345 9.07 -5.97 -0.52
N TRP A 346 9.79 -5.01 0.06
CA TRP A 346 9.69 -3.61 -0.37
C TRP A 346 10.21 -3.41 -1.80
N LEU A 347 11.30 -4.09 -2.16
CA LEU A 347 11.82 -4.10 -3.53
C LEU A 347 10.77 -4.61 -4.51
N GLN A 348 10.11 -5.74 -4.21
CA GLN A 348 9.00 -6.27 -5.04
C GLN A 348 7.83 -5.27 -5.14
N VAL A 349 7.43 -4.68 -4.01
CA VAL A 349 6.37 -3.66 -3.95
C VAL A 349 6.64 -2.49 -4.91
N ILE A 350 7.87 -2.00 -4.96
CA ILE A 350 8.26 -0.90 -5.84
C ILE A 350 8.34 -1.40 -7.28
N GLY A 351 9.07 -2.49 -7.53
CA GLY A 351 9.40 -2.96 -8.88
C GLY A 351 8.21 -3.47 -9.69
N GLU A 352 7.15 -3.93 -9.02
CA GLU A 352 5.88 -4.32 -9.67
C GLU A 352 4.87 -3.18 -9.75
N GLY A 353 5.18 -1.98 -9.24
CA GLY A 353 4.32 -0.80 -9.37
C GLY A 353 3.20 -0.67 -8.32
N TRP A 354 3.21 -1.46 -7.25
CA TRP A 354 2.27 -1.30 -6.12
C TRP A 354 2.37 0.09 -5.48
N ALA A 355 3.59 0.63 -5.46
CA ALA A 355 3.91 1.96 -4.95
C ALA A 355 3.81 3.07 -6.01
N SER A 356 3.36 2.77 -7.23
CA SER A 356 3.27 3.74 -8.35
C SER A 356 2.71 5.08 -7.88
N PRO A 357 3.32 6.20 -8.28
CA PRO A 357 4.39 6.34 -9.28
C PRO A 357 5.83 6.18 -8.74
N LEU A 358 6.03 5.74 -7.49
CA LEU A 358 7.37 5.58 -6.92
C LEU A 358 8.20 4.55 -7.72
N ARG A 359 9.38 4.95 -8.20
CA ARG A 359 10.28 4.14 -9.05
C ARG A 359 11.47 3.52 -8.30
N GLY A 360 11.53 3.68 -6.99
CA GLY A 360 12.68 3.26 -6.19
C GLY A 360 12.50 3.51 -4.70
N PHE A 361 13.52 3.21 -3.90
CA PHE A 361 13.49 3.55 -2.48
C PHE A 361 13.46 5.08 -2.32
N MET A 362 12.66 5.57 -1.36
CA MET A 362 12.42 7.00 -1.22
C MET A 362 13.73 7.77 -0.97
N ARG A 363 13.96 8.77 -1.82
CA ARG A 363 14.87 9.90 -1.55
C ARG A 363 14.37 10.75 -0.39
N GLU A 364 15.22 11.61 0.18
CA GLU A 364 14.87 12.40 1.37
C GLU A 364 13.61 13.25 1.14
N GLY A 365 13.48 13.86 -0.05
CA GLY A 365 12.33 14.66 -0.43
C GLY A 365 10.99 13.91 -0.38
N VAL A 366 10.97 12.70 -0.95
CA VAL A 366 9.78 11.82 -0.99
C VAL A 366 9.50 11.25 0.41
N TYR A 367 10.55 10.89 1.14
CA TYR A 367 10.47 10.40 2.52
C TYR A 367 9.81 11.42 3.44
N LEU A 368 10.25 12.68 3.42
CA LEU A 368 9.70 13.75 4.23
C LEU A 368 8.24 14.04 3.85
N GLN A 369 7.92 14.07 2.56
CA GLN A 369 6.54 14.28 2.11
C GLN A 369 5.61 13.15 2.58
N SER A 370 6.04 11.90 2.40
CA SER A 370 5.34 10.75 2.94
C SER A 370 5.12 10.93 4.44
N LEU A 371 6.20 11.18 5.20
CA LEU A 371 6.21 11.28 6.66
C LEU A 371 5.27 12.37 7.21
N HIS A 372 5.23 13.55 6.58
CA HIS A 372 4.49 14.71 7.07
C HIS A 372 3.09 14.86 6.48
N PHE A 373 2.87 14.45 5.23
CA PHE A 373 1.64 14.73 4.49
C PHE A 373 0.86 13.48 4.08
N SER A 374 1.41 12.30 4.37
CA SER A 374 0.87 11.00 3.92
C SER A 374 0.64 10.92 2.40
N SER A 375 1.26 11.81 1.65
CA SER A 375 1.10 12.00 0.21
C SER A 375 2.34 12.69 -0.35
N VAL A 376 2.58 12.49 -1.63
CA VAL A 376 3.72 13.08 -2.34
C VAL A 376 3.22 13.84 -3.56
N LEU A 377 3.93 14.91 -3.93
CA LEU A 377 3.64 15.66 -5.15
C LEU A 377 4.08 14.86 -6.37
N TYR A 378 3.17 14.75 -7.33
CA TYR A 378 3.40 14.21 -8.65
C TYR A 378 3.85 15.34 -9.57
N ASP A 379 5.16 15.53 -9.75
CA ASP A 379 5.75 16.31 -10.83
C ASP A 379 7.07 15.67 -11.33
N ALA A 380 7.56 16.17 -12.46
CA ALA A 380 8.76 15.67 -13.15
C ALA A 380 10.06 15.81 -12.34
N ASP A 381 10.07 16.65 -11.30
CA ASP A 381 11.23 16.93 -10.46
C ASP A 381 11.26 16.05 -9.20
N ASN A 382 10.11 15.50 -8.77
CA ASN A 382 10.01 14.59 -7.61
C ASN A 382 9.96 13.09 -7.96
N LEU A 383 9.69 12.73 -9.23
CA LEU A 383 9.58 11.33 -9.70
C LEU A 383 10.41 11.02 -10.95
N THR A 384 11.42 11.88 -11.19
CA THR A 384 12.60 11.69 -12.03
C THR A 384 12.38 11.48 -13.53
N ASP A 385 12.54 12.58 -14.27
CA ASP A 385 13.04 12.60 -15.67
C ASP A 385 14.09 13.71 -15.93
N GLY A 386 14.44 14.53 -14.92
CA GLY A 386 15.38 15.65 -15.04
C GLY A 386 16.69 15.39 -14.31
N ALA A 387 17.82 15.75 -14.91
CA ALA A 387 19.16 15.66 -14.33
C ALA A 387 19.24 16.31 -12.93
N LEU A 388 19.05 15.50 -11.89
CA LEU A 388 19.16 15.93 -10.50
C LEU A 388 20.63 15.99 -10.08
N ARG A 389 20.96 16.99 -9.27
CA ARG A 389 22.31 17.18 -8.73
C ARG A 389 22.53 16.19 -7.58
N LEU A 390 23.28 15.12 -7.84
CA LEU A 390 23.68 14.02 -6.93
C LEU A 390 24.15 14.40 -5.51
N HIS A 391 24.41 15.69 -5.24
CA HIS A 391 24.92 16.18 -3.95
C HIS A 391 24.11 17.36 -3.37
N ALA A 392 22.97 17.70 -3.94
CA ALA A 392 22.13 18.79 -3.43
C ALA A 392 21.03 18.22 -2.51
N PRO A 393 20.91 18.68 -1.25
CA PRO A 393 19.74 18.35 -0.44
C PRO A 393 18.47 18.85 -1.15
N THR A 394 17.36 18.12 -0.98
CA THR A 394 16.08 18.54 -1.55
C THR A 394 15.65 19.87 -0.91
N ASN A 395 15.84 20.99 -1.61
CA ASN A 395 15.49 22.32 -1.09
C ASN A 395 14.03 22.66 -1.41
N PHE A 396 13.12 22.35 -0.48
CA PHE A 396 11.69 22.67 -0.59
C PHE A 396 11.36 24.16 -0.81
N SER A 397 12.30 25.06 -0.46
CA SER A 397 12.12 26.52 -0.55
C SER A 397 12.26 27.06 -1.98
N GLU A 398 13.04 26.37 -2.83
CA GLU A 398 13.26 26.77 -4.23
C GLU A 398 12.11 26.36 -5.15
N TYR A 399 11.31 25.36 -4.75
CA TYR A 399 10.11 24.91 -5.48
C TYR A 399 8.87 25.79 -5.24
N SER A 400 8.96 26.79 -4.36
CA SER A 400 7.92 27.80 -4.13
C SER A 400 8.07 28.97 -5.11
N THR A 401 7.97 28.72 -6.41
CA THR A 401 7.75 29.80 -7.39
C THR A 401 6.29 29.75 -7.86
N ASP A 402 5.72 30.91 -8.21
CA ASP A 402 4.36 31.02 -8.76
C ASP A 402 4.13 30.15 -10.03
N SER A 403 5.20 29.60 -10.61
CA SER A 403 5.23 28.69 -11.75
C SER A 403 5.21 27.19 -11.42
N VAL A 404 5.50 26.76 -10.19
CA VAL A 404 5.27 25.36 -9.74
C VAL A 404 3.82 25.26 -9.26
N SER A 405 2.92 25.42 -10.22
CA SER A 405 1.49 25.30 -10.04
C SER A 405 1.14 23.97 -9.40
N LYS A 406 0.46 23.97 -8.24
CA LYS A 406 -0.58 22.99 -7.85
C LYS A 406 -0.40 21.57 -8.43
N GLY A 407 0.73 20.91 -8.16
CA GLY A 407 0.97 19.53 -8.62
C GLY A 407 -0.10 18.56 -8.08
N LYS A 408 -0.44 17.52 -8.84
CA LYS A 408 -1.37 16.47 -8.39
C LYS A 408 -0.71 15.73 -7.23
N ARG A 409 -1.42 15.47 -6.13
CA ARG A 409 -0.88 14.63 -5.03
C ARG A 409 -1.30 13.19 -5.21
N VAL A 410 -0.41 12.26 -4.86
CA VAL A 410 -0.69 10.83 -4.80
C VAL A 410 -0.52 10.34 -3.36
N ASN A 411 -1.36 9.38 -2.96
CA ASN A 411 -1.30 8.85 -1.61
C ASN A 411 -0.05 7.97 -1.44
N LEU A 412 0.74 8.24 -0.41
CA LEU A 412 1.96 7.48 -0.11
C LEU A 412 2.29 7.61 1.39
N PRO A 413 1.51 6.92 2.24
CA PRO A 413 1.41 7.23 3.66
C PRO A 413 2.45 6.52 4.50
N VAL A 414 3.12 5.49 3.95
CA VAL A 414 4.14 4.70 4.64
C VAL A 414 5.52 4.96 4.01
N PRO A 415 6.57 5.19 4.81
CA PRO A 415 7.93 5.27 4.30
C PRO A 415 8.40 3.93 3.71
N ILE A 416 8.72 3.93 2.40
CA ILE A 416 9.31 2.79 1.68
C ILE A 416 10.79 3.11 1.46
N VAL A 417 11.64 2.62 2.37
CA VAL A 417 13.05 3.05 2.52
C VAL A 417 13.95 1.85 2.77
N LEU A 418 15.21 1.95 2.37
CA LEU A 418 16.24 0.93 2.59
C LEU A 418 17.23 1.42 3.66
N PRO A 419 17.18 0.91 4.91
CA PRO A 419 18.12 1.31 5.95
C PRO A 419 19.49 0.68 5.73
N ILE A 420 20.54 1.48 5.88
CA ILE A 420 21.94 1.05 5.76
C ILE A 420 22.77 1.54 6.97
N ASN A 421 23.82 0.80 7.31
CA ASN A 421 24.76 1.16 8.37
C ASN A 421 25.94 1.98 7.82
N ASP A 422 26.84 2.40 8.71
CA ASP A 422 28.02 3.20 8.34
C ASP A 422 28.96 2.46 7.37
N ALA A 423 29.18 1.15 7.55
CA ALA A 423 30.01 0.36 6.65
C ALA A 423 29.48 0.37 5.22
N THR A 424 28.19 0.08 5.06
CA THR A 424 27.53 0.11 3.74
C THR A 424 27.57 1.51 3.14
N LYS A 425 27.28 2.55 3.94
CA LYS A 425 27.35 3.95 3.49
C LYS A 425 28.75 4.31 2.99
N ASN A 426 29.80 3.96 3.72
CA ASN A 426 31.18 4.25 3.34
C ASN A 426 31.58 3.47 2.07
N HIS A 427 31.08 2.24 1.93
CA HIS A 427 31.33 1.40 0.75
C HIS A 427 30.71 1.96 -0.53
N ILE A 428 29.55 2.62 -0.45
CA ILE A 428 28.82 3.12 -1.63
C ILE A 428 29.00 4.62 -1.90
N VAL A 429 29.76 5.35 -1.07
CA VAL A 429 29.78 6.84 -1.06
C VAL A 429 30.13 7.47 -2.42
N ASN A 430 30.93 6.80 -3.24
CA ASN A 430 31.37 7.26 -4.56
C ASN A 430 30.69 6.52 -5.72
N ALA A 431 29.73 5.63 -5.44
CA ALA A 431 29.10 4.81 -6.45
C ALA A 431 27.93 5.56 -7.10
N SER A 432 27.88 5.58 -8.43
CA SER A 432 26.71 6.06 -9.18
C SER A 432 25.60 5.01 -9.26
N GLN A 433 25.95 3.74 -9.03
CA GLN A 433 25.04 2.61 -9.04
C GLN A 433 25.47 1.56 -8.02
N VAL A 434 24.51 0.83 -7.46
CA VAL A 434 24.78 -0.27 -6.52
C VAL A 434 23.91 -1.48 -6.91
N VAL A 435 24.40 -2.69 -6.63
CA VAL A 435 23.64 -3.93 -6.83
C VAL A 435 22.97 -4.32 -5.52
N LEU A 436 21.66 -4.52 -5.54
CA LEU A 436 20.88 -4.96 -4.38
C LEU A 436 20.85 -6.49 -4.35
N VAL A 437 21.27 -7.07 -3.24
CA VAL A 437 21.51 -8.51 -3.09
C VAL A 437 20.65 -9.09 -1.97
N SER A 438 20.00 -10.22 -2.18
CA SER A 438 19.23 -10.91 -1.14
C SER A 438 20.13 -11.59 -0.09
N PRO A 439 19.60 -12.03 1.06
CA PRO A 439 20.37 -12.81 2.04
C PRO A 439 20.98 -14.10 1.49
N ALA A 440 20.39 -14.66 0.42
CA ALA A 440 20.89 -15.83 -0.26
C ALA A 440 22.01 -15.52 -1.29
N GLY A 441 22.41 -14.25 -1.43
CA GLY A 441 23.43 -13.83 -2.40
C GLY A 441 22.89 -13.58 -3.81
N GLU A 442 21.57 -13.59 -4.01
CA GLU A 442 21.00 -13.31 -5.33
C GLU A 442 20.97 -11.82 -5.64
N GLU A 443 21.56 -11.42 -6.77
CA GLU A 443 21.48 -10.05 -7.27
C GLU A 443 20.06 -9.80 -7.85
N LEU A 444 19.27 -8.93 -7.19
CA LEU A 444 17.84 -8.73 -7.49
C LEU A 444 17.56 -7.46 -8.28
N ALA A 445 18.31 -6.38 -8.05
CA ALA A 445 18.07 -5.10 -8.69
C ALA A 445 19.34 -4.25 -8.78
N LEU A 446 19.36 -3.36 -9.76
CA LEU A 446 20.30 -2.24 -9.82
C LEU A 446 19.61 -1.01 -9.23
N LEU A 447 20.26 -0.34 -8.27
CA LEU A 447 19.83 0.96 -7.78
C LEU A 447 20.72 2.05 -8.37
N THR A 448 20.13 3.01 -9.07
CA THR A 448 20.84 4.09 -9.76
C THR A 448 20.65 5.43 -9.05
N ASP A 449 21.69 6.27 -9.14
CA ASP A 449 21.75 7.61 -8.56
C ASP A 449 21.49 7.61 -7.05
N PRO A 450 22.27 6.84 -6.25
CA PRO A 450 22.01 6.68 -4.83
C PRO A 450 22.08 8.01 -4.05
N GLU A 451 21.20 8.15 -3.07
CA GLU A 451 21.18 9.24 -2.11
C GLU A 451 21.14 8.67 -0.69
N VAL A 452 22.11 9.07 0.14
CA VAL A 452 22.19 8.62 1.53
C VAL A 452 21.85 9.78 2.47
N PHE A 453 20.85 9.59 3.33
CA PHE A 453 20.40 10.60 4.30
C PHE A 453 20.12 9.98 5.67
N ALA A 454 19.96 10.83 6.69
CA ALA A 454 19.80 10.36 8.07
C ALA A 454 18.43 9.71 8.31
N HIS A 455 18.41 8.55 8.98
CA HIS A 455 17.18 7.80 9.23
C HIS A 455 16.27 8.46 10.28
N ARG A 456 16.85 9.11 11.30
CA ARG A 456 16.10 9.76 12.40
C ARG A 456 14.98 8.86 12.95
N LYS A 457 15.36 7.64 13.38
CA LYS A 457 14.45 6.54 13.75
C LYS A 457 13.30 6.96 14.67
N GLU A 458 13.58 7.72 15.72
CA GLU A 458 12.56 8.17 16.67
C GLU A 458 11.48 9.04 16.01
N GLU A 459 11.87 9.97 15.16
CA GLU A 459 10.94 10.81 14.40
C GLU A 459 10.14 9.97 13.39
N ARG A 460 10.80 9.06 12.66
CA ARG A 460 10.14 8.11 11.75
C ARG A 460 9.05 7.33 12.48
N ILE A 461 9.41 6.76 13.63
CA ILE A 461 8.53 5.89 14.43
C ILE A 461 7.33 6.70 14.93
N THR A 462 7.56 7.81 15.62
CA THR A 462 6.49 8.60 16.23
C THR A 462 5.51 9.14 15.20
N ARG A 463 5.99 9.60 14.03
CA ARG A 463 5.11 10.08 12.94
C ARG A 463 4.39 8.95 12.19
N THR A 464 4.99 7.77 12.10
CA THR A 464 4.38 6.64 11.39
C THR A 464 3.36 5.89 12.22
N PHE A 465 3.70 5.59 13.47
CA PHE A 465 2.90 4.73 14.35
C PHE A 465 2.03 5.54 15.31
N GLY A 466 2.31 6.83 15.51
CA GLY A 466 1.65 7.65 16.53
C GLY A 466 2.07 7.33 17.96
N ALA A 467 2.97 6.37 18.16
CA ALA A 467 3.47 5.94 19.46
C ALA A 467 4.89 5.37 19.35
N MET A 468 5.69 5.52 20.41
CA MET A 468 6.98 4.85 20.60
C MET A 468 6.79 3.63 21.50
N ASP A 469 6.26 2.55 20.93
CA ASP A 469 6.13 1.26 21.61
C ASP A 469 7.32 0.36 21.22
N ARG A 470 8.31 0.21 22.11
CA ARG A 470 9.51 -0.60 21.83
C ARG A 470 9.23 -2.10 21.68
N GLY A 471 8.10 -2.58 22.20
CA GLY A 471 7.66 -3.97 22.03
C GLY A 471 6.84 -4.19 20.75
N HIS A 472 6.47 -3.13 20.03
CA HIS A 472 5.86 -3.26 18.73
C HIS A 472 6.86 -3.89 17.73
N PRO A 473 6.49 -4.96 17.01
CA PRO A 473 7.46 -5.80 16.32
C PRO A 473 8.14 -5.09 15.13
N TYR A 474 7.41 -4.28 14.35
CA TYR A 474 8.03 -3.47 13.27
C TYR A 474 8.87 -2.29 13.80
N ILE A 475 8.46 -1.62 14.89
CA ILE A 475 9.28 -0.59 15.56
C ILE A 475 10.60 -1.19 16.04
N LYS A 476 10.59 -2.39 16.61
CA LYS A 476 11.80 -3.12 16.99
C LYS A 476 12.74 -3.33 15.80
N SER A 477 12.21 -3.74 14.64
CA SER A 477 13.01 -3.86 13.40
C SER A 477 13.62 -2.51 12.95
N ILE A 478 12.86 -1.41 13.02
CA ILE A 478 13.39 -0.05 12.72
C ILE A 478 14.53 0.33 13.68
N LEU A 479 14.36 0.08 14.98
CA LEU A 479 15.37 0.44 15.99
C LEU A 479 16.69 -0.32 15.78
N LEU A 480 16.61 -1.59 15.37
CA LEU A 480 17.76 -2.45 15.08
C LEU A 480 18.40 -2.21 13.70
N SER A 481 17.70 -1.55 12.78
CA SER A 481 18.22 -1.25 11.44
C SER A 481 19.32 -0.17 11.44
N GLY A 482 19.94 0.11 10.30
CA GLY A 482 20.98 1.14 10.19
C GLY A 482 20.50 2.58 10.45
N ASP A 483 21.44 3.48 10.72
CA ASP A 483 21.17 4.90 11.05
C ASP A 483 21.04 5.82 9.82
N PHE A 484 21.28 5.29 8.62
CA PHE A 484 21.10 5.98 7.35
C PHE A 484 20.04 5.28 6.50
N LEU A 485 19.45 6.01 5.55
CA LEU A 485 18.56 5.49 4.53
C LEU A 485 19.20 5.71 3.15
N LEU A 486 19.07 4.71 2.29
CA LEU A 486 19.47 4.72 0.89
C LEU A 486 18.23 4.90 0.02
N GLY A 487 18.15 6.04 -0.68
CA GLY A 487 17.17 6.32 -1.73
C GLY A 487 17.81 6.24 -3.11
N GLY A 488 17.00 6.02 -4.15
CA GLY A 488 17.47 5.90 -5.53
C GLY A 488 16.45 5.18 -6.38
N GLU A 489 16.63 5.21 -7.70
CA GLU A 489 15.76 4.48 -8.63
C GLU A 489 16.15 3.01 -8.71
N ILE A 490 15.18 2.11 -8.82
CA ILE A 490 15.46 0.69 -8.99
C ILE A 490 15.16 0.23 -10.40
N LYS A 491 15.96 -0.72 -10.88
CA LYS A 491 15.68 -1.55 -12.04
C LYS A 491 15.81 -3.00 -11.59
N LEU A 492 14.70 -3.74 -11.60
CA LEU A 492 14.74 -5.16 -11.28
C LEU A 492 15.58 -5.89 -12.32
N LEU A 493 16.51 -6.74 -11.88
CA LEU A 493 17.30 -7.59 -12.78
C LEU A 493 16.52 -8.84 -13.18
N LYS A 494 15.62 -9.30 -12.31
CA LYS A 494 14.74 -10.45 -12.49
C LYS A 494 13.46 -10.27 -11.68
N ARG A 495 12.41 -11.01 -12.02
CA ARG A 495 11.18 -11.10 -11.22
C ARG A 495 11.52 -11.66 -9.84
N VAL A 496 10.97 -11.05 -8.80
CA VAL A 496 11.13 -11.56 -7.42
C VAL A 496 10.26 -12.81 -7.27
N GLN A 497 10.90 -13.93 -6.91
CA GLN A 497 10.25 -15.21 -6.67
C GLN A 497 10.68 -15.76 -5.32
N TYR A 498 9.75 -16.36 -4.59
CA TYR A 498 10.03 -16.91 -3.26
C TYR A 498 10.25 -18.42 -3.28
N ASN A 499 9.85 -19.12 -4.34
CA ASN A 499 9.95 -20.57 -4.49
C ASN A 499 9.34 -21.34 -3.30
N ASP A 500 8.21 -20.83 -2.80
CA ASP A 500 7.53 -21.31 -1.58
C ASP A 500 6.20 -22.03 -1.85
N ASP A 501 6.03 -22.51 -3.10
CA ASP A 501 4.79 -23.08 -3.63
C ASP A 501 3.58 -22.12 -3.60
N LEU A 502 3.81 -20.80 -3.44
CA LEU A 502 2.76 -19.78 -3.45
C LEU A 502 2.97 -18.70 -4.52
N ASP A 503 4.02 -18.78 -5.34
CA ASP A 503 4.33 -17.77 -6.38
C ASP A 503 3.20 -17.65 -7.41
N GLN A 504 2.44 -18.72 -7.69
CA GLN A 504 1.26 -18.68 -8.54
C GLN A 504 0.13 -17.77 -8.02
N TYR A 505 0.16 -17.41 -6.73
CA TYR A 505 -0.77 -16.46 -6.12
C TYR A 505 -0.21 -15.03 -6.12
N ARG A 506 1.06 -14.80 -6.43
CA ARG A 506 1.72 -13.47 -6.45
C ARG A 506 1.58 -12.82 -7.81
N LEU A 507 0.35 -12.45 -8.14
CA LEU A 507 0.03 -11.73 -9.35
C LEU A 507 0.46 -10.26 -9.21
N THR A 508 1.18 -9.74 -10.21
CA THR A 508 1.53 -8.32 -10.29
C THR A 508 0.27 -7.45 -10.48
N PRO A 509 0.34 -6.13 -10.29
CA PRO A 509 -0.75 -5.22 -10.67
C PRO A 509 -1.21 -5.37 -12.12
N THR A 510 -0.29 -5.62 -13.06
CA THR A 510 -0.60 -5.82 -14.48
C THR A 510 -1.32 -7.16 -14.70
N GLU A 511 -0.83 -8.24 -14.11
CA GLU A 511 -1.44 -9.57 -14.18
C GLU A 511 -2.84 -9.59 -13.53
N LEU A 512 -3.03 -8.87 -12.41
CA LEU A 512 -4.34 -8.73 -11.75
C LEU A 512 -5.34 -7.99 -12.62
N ARG A 513 -4.95 -6.86 -13.22
CA ARG A 513 -5.80 -6.11 -14.16
C ARG A 513 -6.24 -6.99 -15.31
N LYS A 514 -5.28 -7.69 -15.93
CA LYS A 514 -5.57 -8.67 -16.97
C LYS A 514 -6.54 -9.76 -16.47
N LYS A 515 -6.36 -10.25 -15.25
CA LYS A 515 -7.26 -11.26 -14.67
C LYS A 515 -8.68 -10.74 -14.48
N PHE A 516 -8.85 -9.49 -14.05
CA PHE A 516 -10.17 -8.87 -13.91
C PHE A 516 -10.83 -8.66 -15.29
N ASP A 517 -10.07 -8.24 -16.29
CA ASP A 517 -10.54 -8.10 -17.67
C ASP A 517 -10.97 -9.46 -18.26
N ASP A 518 -10.15 -10.50 -18.08
CA ASP A 518 -10.46 -11.87 -18.52
C ASP A 518 -11.73 -12.43 -17.83
N MET A 519 -12.05 -11.95 -16.62
CA MET A 519 -13.28 -12.28 -15.90
C MET A 519 -14.47 -11.40 -16.30
N ASN A 520 -14.30 -10.45 -17.23
CA ASN A 520 -15.28 -9.43 -17.61
C ASN A 520 -15.82 -8.66 -16.40
N ALA A 521 -14.96 -8.32 -15.44
CA ALA A 521 -15.35 -7.54 -14.28
C ALA A 521 -15.81 -6.14 -14.70
N ASP A 522 -17.02 -5.74 -14.33
CA ASP A 522 -17.48 -4.36 -14.51
C ASP A 522 -17.20 -3.49 -13.29
N VAL A 523 -16.88 -4.12 -12.15
CA VAL A 523 -16.35 -3.49 -10.95
C VAL A 523 -15.51 -4.47 -10.14
N VAL A 524 -14.39 -4.00 -9.58
CA VAL A 524 -13.54 -4.80 -8.69
C VAL A 524 -13.63 -4.27 -7.27
N LEU A 525 -13.90 -5.15 -6.30
CA LEU A 525 -13.83 -4.83 -4.87
C LEU A 525 -12.66 -5.57 -4.22
N ALA A 526 -11.81 -4.88 -3.47
CA ALA A 526 -10.69 -5.49 -2.76
C ALA A 526 -11.00 -5.68 -1.27
N PHE A 527 -10.61 -6.85 -0.74
CA PHE A 527 -10.62 -7.15 0.68
C PHE A 527 -9.22 -7.54 1.14
N GLN A 528 -8.57 -6.63 1.87
CA GLN A 528 -7.28 -6.89 2.51
C GLN A 528 -7.46 -7.78 3.74
N THR A 529 -6.63 -8.82 3.87
CA THR A 529 -6.59 -9.63 5.09
C THR A 529 -5.17 -10.08 5.45
N ARG A 530 -4.88 -10.12 6.75
CA ARG A 530 -3.70 -10.80 7.32
C ARG A 530 -4.08 -12.01 8.17
N ASN A 531 -5.38 -12.29 8.30
CA ASN A 531 -5.92 -13.31 9.20
C ASN A 531 -6.71 -14.36 8.39
N PRO A 532 -6.91 -15.57 8.94
CA PRO A 532 -7.87 -16.53 8.40
C PRO A 532 -9.27 -15.91 8.25
N THR A 533 -9.95 -16.26 7.17
CA THR A 533 -11.27 -15.70 6.85
C THR A 533 -12.35 -16.51 7.57
N HIS A 534 -13.08 -15.83 8.45
CA HIS A 534 -14.25 -16.39 9.14
C HIS A 534 -15.53 -15.66 8.69
N ALA A 535 -16.68 -16.03 9.25
CA ALA A 535 -17.99 -15.55 8.81
C ALA A 535 -18.15 -14.03 8.88
N GLY A 536 -17.39 -13.35 9.74
CA GLY A 536 -17.44 -11.90 9.85
C GLY A 536 -16.84 -11.24 8.61
N HIS A 537 -15.66 -11.69 8.20
CA HIS A 537 -15.02 -11.25 6.96
C HIS A 537 -15.88 -11.62 5.74
N ALA A 538 -16.41 -12.85 5.69
CA ALA A 538 -17.30 -13.28 4.61
C ALA A 538 -18.58 -12.43 4.54
N TYR A 539 -19.16 -12.04 5.67
CA TYR A 539 -20.29 -11.11 5.69
C TYR A 539 -19.94 -9.76 5.07
N LEU A 540 -18.79 -9.17 5.43
CA LEU A 540 -18.35 -7.90 4.85
C LEU A 540 -18.19 -8.01 3.32
N MET A 541 -17.52 -9.06 2.86
CA MET A 541 -17.28 -9.30 1.43
C MET A 541 -18.58 -9.55 0.65
N ASN A 542 -19.45 -10.43 1.14
CA ASN A 542 -20.72 -10.76 0.49
C ASN A 542 -21.69 -9.57 0.51
N THR A 543 -21.74 -8.82 1.61
CA THR A 543 -22.58 -7.61 1.71
C THR A 543 -22.06 -6.51 0.79
N ALA A 544 -20.74 -6.30 0.71
CA ALA A 544 -20.14 -5.35 -0.21
C ALA A 544 -20.45 -5.71 -1.67
N ARG A 545 -20.31 -6.98 -2.04
CA ARG A 545 -20.72 -7.48 -3.36
C ARG A 545 -22.20 -7.21 -3.64
N GLN A 546 -23.08 -7.54 -2.69
CA GLN A 546 -24.52 -7.34 -2.84
C GLN A 546 -24.85 -5.84 -3.02
N GLN A 547 -24.23 -4.95 -2.26
CA GLN A 547 -24.39 -3.50 -2.43
C GLN A 547 -24.02 -3.03 -3.84
N LEU A 548 -23.00 -3.63 -4.46
CA LEU A 548 -22.62 -3.32 -5.84
C LEU A 548 -23.65 -3.87 -6.84
N LEU A 549 -24.16 -5.10 -6.64
CA LEU A 549 -25.26 -5.62 -7.45
C LEU A 549 -26.51 -4.75 -7.36
N ASP A 550 -26.84 -4.28 -6.16
CA ASP A 550 -27.97 -3.37 -5.89
C ASP A 550 -27.74 -1.98 -6.52
N GLN A 551 -26.47 -1.57 -6.68
CA GLN A 551 -26.07 -0.38 -7.45
C GLN A 551 -26.09 -0.59 -8.98
N GLY A 552 -26.51 -1.77 -9.44
CA GLY A 552 -26.72 -2.06 -10.85
C GLY A 552 -25.53 -2.68 -11.59
N TYR A 553 -24.36 -2.83 -10.93
CA TYR A 553 -23.25 -3.61 -11.48
C TYR A 553 -23.70 -5.06 -11.72
N LYS A 554 -23.28 -5.64 -12.83
CA LYS A 554 -23.68 -6.96 -13.33
C LYS A 554 -22.68 -8.04 -12.94
N ASN A 555 -21.39 -7.72 -12.89
CA ASN A 555 -20.33 -8.67 -12.61
C ASN A 555 -19.26 -8.09 -11.67
N PRO A 556 -19.63 -7.75 -10.41
CA PRO A 556 -18.63 -7.41 -9.43
C PRO A 556 -17.66 -8.59 -9.27
N VAL A 557 -16.36 -8.32 -9.13
CA VAL A 557 -15.34 -9.33 -8.84
C VAL A 557 -14.64 -8.98 -7.54
N LEU A 558 -14.67 -9.91 -6.59
CA LEU A 558 -13.96 -9.79 -5.33
C LEU A 558 -12.50 -10.15 -5.55
N TRP A 559 -11.59 -9.27 -5.16
CA TRP A 559 -10.21 -9.64 -4.91
C TRP A 559 -10.02 -9.91 -3.41
N LEU A 560 -9.95 -11.19 -3.06
CA LEU A 560 -9.51 -11.63 -1.74
C LEU A 560 -7.98 -11.52 -1.72
N SER A 561 -7.49 -10.55 -0.96
CA SER A 561 -6.10 -10.10 -1.02
C SER A 561 -5.37 -10.39 0.29
N PRO A 562 -4.94 -11.65 0.55
CA PRO A 562 -4.10 -11.94 1.70
C PRO A 562 -2.74 -11.24 1.58
N LEU A 563 -2.29 -10.61 2.68
CA LEU A 563 -0.94 -10.09 2.78
C LEU A 563 0.08 -11.24 2.87
N GLY A 564 1.13 -11.19 2.06
CA GLY A 564 2.19 -12.21 2.00
C GLY A 564 3.60 -11.75 2.35
N GLY A 565 3.79 -10.45 2.58
CA GLY A 565 5.05 -9.95 3.15
C GLY A 565 5.19 -10.29 4.63
N TRP A 566 6.27 -9.78 5.25
CA TRP A 566 6.56 -9.97 6.66
C TRP A 566 5.34 -9.72 7.57
N THR A 567 5.13 -10.62 8.53
CA THR A 567 4.13 -10.51 9.60
C THR A 567 4.76 -10.87 10.94
N LYS A 568 4.20 -10.35 12.04
CA LYS A 568 4.65 -10.67 13.40
C LYS A 568 4.48 -12.16 13.74
N ASP A 569 5.32 -12.63 14.65
CA ASP A 569 5.54 -14.05 14.96
C ASP A 569 4.28 -14.82 15.41
N ASP A 570 3.31 -14.16 16.05
CA ASP A 570 2.08 -14.79 16.53
C ASP A 570 0.91 -14.74 15.53
N ASP A 571 1.07 -14.11 14.37
CA ASP A 571 0.08 -14.20 13.29
C ASP A 571 0.08 -15.60 12.64
N VAL A 572 -1.01 -15.96 11.97
CA VAL A 572 -1.11 -17.28 11.32
C VAL A 572 -0.22 -17.26 10.06
N PRO A 573 0.67 -18.25 9.88
CA PRO A 573 1.55 -18.38 8.71
C PRO A 573 0.82 -18.21 7.37
N LEU A 574 1.51 -17.66 6.38
CA LEU A 574 0.93 -17.35 5.07
C LEU A 574 0.38 -18.59 4.37
N ASP A 575 1.15 -19.67 4.33
CA ASP A 575 0.76 -20.93 3.68
C ASP A 575 -0.48 -21.56 4.33
N VAL A 576 -0.62 -21.43 5.65
CA VAL A 576 -1.81 -21.85 6.39
C VAL A 576 -3.01 -20.97 6.00
N ARG A 577 -2.82 -19.64 5.91
CA ARG A 577 -3.89 -18.71 5.51
C ARG A 577 -4.36 -18.96 4.08
N VAL A 578 -3.44 -19.16 3.13
CA VAL A 578 -3.79 -19.44 1.73
C VAL A 578 -4.57 -20.75 1.62
N ARG A 579 -4.10 -21.84 2.24
CA ARG A 579 -4.85 -23.12 2.28
C ARG A 579 -6.23 -22.96 2.93
N GLN A 580 -6.33 -22.15 3.98
CA GLN A 580 -7.60 -21.83 4.62
C GLN A 580 -8.52 -21.02 3.68
N HIS A 581 -7.98 -20.10 2.89
CA HIS A 581 -8.73 -19.31 1.91
C HIS A 581 -9.22 -20.15 0.73
N GLU A 582 -8.39 -21.06 0.21
CA GLU A 582 -8.82 -22.06 -0.78
C GLU A 582 -9.97 -22.91 -0.25
N ALA A 583 -9.86 -23.36 1.00
CA ALA A 583 -10.87 -24.18 1.64
C ALA A 583 -12.23 -23.46 1.75
N ILE A 584 -12.24 -22.17 2.08
CA ILE A 584 -13.51 -21.42 2.17
C ILE A 584 -14.13 -21.11 0.79
N LEU A 585 -13.32 -20.97 -0.26
CA LEU A 585 -13.79 -20.78 -1.63
C LEU A 585 -14.38 -22.09 -2.17
N ARG A 586 -13.69 -23.20 -1.96
CA ARG A 586 -14.16 -24.54 -2.34
C ARG A 586 -15.49 -24.89 -1.68
N ASP A 587 -15.62 -24.58 -0.40
CA ASP A 587 -16.79 -24.94 0.41
C ASP A 587 -17.93 -23.90 0.33
N GLY A 588 -17.81 -22.89 -0.55
CA GLY A 588 -18.90 -21.97 -0.90
C GLY A 588 -19.21 -20.88 0.14
N MET A 589 -18.27 -20.57 1.04
CA MET A 589 -18.42 -19.45 1.98
C MET A 589 -18.27 -18.09 1.29
N LEU A 590 -17.45 -18.07 0.24
CA LEU A 590 -17.33 -17.02 -0.76
C LEU A 590 -17.56 -17.66 -2.13
N ASP A 591 -18.15 -16.92 -3.06
CA ASP A 591 -18.37 -17.39 -4.41
C ASP A 591 -17.04 -17.44 -5.19
N LYS A 592 -16.61 -18.66 -5.57
CA LYS A 592 -15.31 -18.87 -6.24
C LYS A 592 -15.28 -18.28 -7.66
N ASP A 593 -16.42 -18.26 -8.35
CA ASP A 593 -16.46 -17.87 -9.77
C ASP A 593 -16.37 -16.35 -9.95
N SER A 594 -16.67 -15.61 -8.87
CA SER A 594 -16.56 -14.16 -8.82
C SER A 594 -15.50 -13.66 -7.83
N THR A 595 -14.53 -14.51 -7.48
CA THR A 595 -13.42 -14.16 -6.58
C THR A 595 -12.06 -14.50 -7.19
N VAL A 596 -11.14 -13.53 -7.15
CA VAL A 596 -9.70 -13.71 -7.37
C VAL A 596 -9.00 -13.81 -6.01
N LEU A 597 -8.32 -14.93 -5.76
CA LEU A 597 -7.40 -15.08 -4.63
C LEU A 597 -5.99 -14.74 -5.11
N ALA A 598 -5.42 -13.64 -4.62
CA ALA A 598 -4.05 -13.25 -4.97
C ALA A 598 -3.34 -12.55 -3.80
N ILE A 599 -2.12 -12.98 -3.54
CA ILE A 599 -1.25 -12.50 -2.47
C ILE A 599 -0.77 -11.08 -2.79
N TRP A 600 -0.82 -10.21 -1.80
CA TRP A 600 -0.23 -8.89 -1.86
C TRP A 600 1.13 -8.87 -1.14
N PRO A 601 2.24 -8.50 -1.80
CA PRO A 601 3.60 -8.81 -1.31
C PRO A 601 4.11 -7.89 -0.19
N SER A 602 3.41 -6.81 0.14
CA SER A 602 3.92 -5.80 1.09
C SER A 602 4.10 -6.36 2.51
N PRO A 603 5.14 -5.91 3.24
CA PRO A 603 5.26 -6.14 4.68
C PRO A 603 4.09 -5.53 5.46
N MET A 604 3.61 -6.24 6.48
CA MET A 604 2.65 -5.72 7.44
C MET A 604 3.38 -4.89 8.50
N ILE A 605 3.18 -3.57 8.50
CA ILE A 605 3.88 -2.71 9.46
C ILE A 605 3.11 -2.50 10.76
N TYR A 606 1.80 -2.77 10.80
CA TYR A 606 0.89 -2.57 11.93
C TYR A 606 0.70 -1.11 12.36
N ALA A 607 0.67 -0.17 11.40
CA ALA A 607 0.54 1.27 11.64
C ALA A 607 -0.90 1.81 11.50
N GLY A 608 -1.92 0.95 11.66
CA GLY A 608 -3.31 1.36 11.82
C GLY A 608 -3.85 2.31 10.74
N PRO A 609 -4.39 3.49 11.10
CA PRO A 609 -4.96 4.45 10.15
C PRO A 609 -4.00 4.98 9.07
N ARG A 610 -2.68 4.91 9.31
CA ARG A 610 -1.69 5.31 8.32
C ARG A 610 -1.45 4.20 7.31
N GLU A 611 -1.40 2.96 7.78
CA GLU A 611 -1.17 1.80 6.93
C GLU A 611 -2.39 1.40 6.11
N VAL A 612 -3.62 1.59 6.62
CA VAL A 612 -4.83 1.27 5.83
C VAL A 612 -4.94 2.11 4.55
N GLN A 613 -4.39 3.33 4.56
CA GLN A 613 -4.25 4.15 3.36
C GLN A 613 -3.32 3.48 2.34
N TRP A 614 -2.19 2.92 2.79
CA TRP A 614 -1.28 2.15 1.94
C TRP A 614 -1.96 0.88 1.39
N HIS A 615 -2.68 0.15 2.25
CA HIS A 615 -3.44 -1.04 1.84
C HIS A 615 -4.44 -0.73 0.73
N ALA A 616 -5.15 0.40 0.83
CA ALA A 616 -6.12 0.86 -0.15
C ALA A 616 -5.47 1.36 -1.45
N LYS A 617 -4.42 2.19 -1.33
CA LYS A 617 -3.69 2.75 -2.47
C LYS A 617 -3.06 1.67 -3.35
N SER A 618 -2.42 0.65 -2.77
CA SER A 618 -1.85 -0.45 -3.56
C SER A 618 -2.92 -1.22 -4.33
N ARG A 619 -4.14 -1.33 -3.77
CA ARG A 619 -5.27 -2.01 -4.42
C ARG A 619 -5.84 -1.19 -5.57
N LYS A 620 -5.93 0.13 -5.41
CA LYS A 620 -6.23 1.07 -6.49
C LYS A 620 -5.24 0.92 -7.65
N ASN A 621 -3.93 0.82 -7.35
CA ASN A 621 -2.89 0.60 -8.36
C ASN A 621 -3.01 -0.75 -9.08
N ALA A 622 -3.49 -1.80 -8.43
CA ALA A 622 -3.80 -3.08 -9.09
C ALA A 622 -5.20 -3.15 -9.71
N GLY A 623 -5.99 -2.08 -9.65
CA GLY A 623 -7.24 -1.97 -10.39
C GLY A 623 -8.51 -2.23 -9.61
N ALA A 624 -8.43 -2.39 -8.28
CA ALA A 624 -9.64 -2.37 -7.46
C ALA A 624 -10.35 -1.02 -7.63
N SER A 625 -11.66 -1.03 -7.78
CA SER A 625 -12.53 0.16 -7.88
C SER A 625 -13.14 0.54 -6.53
N PHE A 626 -13.29 -0.46 -5.65
CA PHE A 626 -13.76 -0.31 -4.27
C PHE A 626 -12.80 -1.00 -3.29
N PHE A 627 -12.69 -0.46 -2.09
CA PHE A 627 -11.95 -1.08 -0.98
C PHE A 627 -12.83 -1.27 0.24
N VAL A 628 -12.91 -2.52 0.72
CA VAL A 628 -13.70 -2.87 1.91
C VAL A 628 -12.86 -2.67 3.17
N VAL A 629 -13.38 -1.89 4.12
CA VAL A 629 -12.69 -1.59 5.38
C VAL A 629 -13.60 -1.79 6.59
N GLY A 630 -13.09 -2.50 7.60
CA GLY A 630 -13.79 -2.77 8.87
C GLY A 630 -13.28 -1.92 10.04
N ARG A 631 -13.57 -2.37 11.27
CA ARG A 631 -13.03 -1.79 12.51
C ARG A 631 -11.54 -2.16 12.67
N ASP A 632 -10.77 -1.21 13.18
CA ASP A 632 -9.36 -1.34 13.55
C ASP A 632 -8.48 -1.95 12.44
N PRO A 633 -8.57 -1.43 11.20
CA PRO A 633 -7.78 -1.96 10.10
C PRO A 633 -6.30 -1.68 10.40
N ALA A 634 -5.47 -2.68 10.13
CA ALA A 634 -4.04 -2.63 10.40
C ALA A 634 -3.61 -2.36 11.85
N GLY A 635 -4.53 -2.48 12.81
CA GLY A 635 -4.23 -2.24 14.22
C GLY A 635 -3.45 -3.38 14.89
N ILE A 636 -2.89 -3.04 16.05
CA ILE A 636 -2.22 -3.95 16.99
C ILE A 636 -2.47 -3.43 18.42
N LYS A 637 -2.31 -4.31 19.40
CA LYS A 637 -2.36 -3.96 20.82
C LYS A 637 -1.03 -3.41 21.30
N ARG A 638 -1.06 -2.59 22.34
CA ARG A 638 0.15 -2.11 23.03
C ARG A 638 0.91 -3.27 23.68
N SER A 639 2.23 -3.11 23.81
CA SER A 639 3.09 -4.11 24.44
C SER A 639 3.27 -3.94 25.96
N ASP A 640 2.93 -2.78 26.52
CA ASP A 640 3.24 -2.36 27.91
C ASP A 640 2.30 -2.93 28.98
N GLY A 641 1.74 -4.12 28.75
CA GLY A 641 0.91 -4.86 29.71
C GLY A 641 -0.56 -4.42 29.76
N ASP A 642 -0.84 -3.14 29.46
CA ASP A 642 -2.19 -2.65 29.20
C ASP A 642 -2.62 -3.10 27.80
N LYS A 643 -3.49 -4.12 27.70
CA LYS A 643 -3.80 -4.82 26.43
C LYS A 643 -4.76 -4.03 25.53
N ASP A 644 -4.72 -2.70 25.63
CA ASP A 644 -5.50 -1.78 24.84
C ASP A 644 -4.99 -1.71 23.39
N ASP A 645 -5.90 -1.38 22.48
CA ASP A 645 -5.59 -1.17 21.07
C ASP A 645 -4.74 0.12 20.94
N ILE A 646 -3.66 0.12 20.13
CA ILE A 646 -2.85 1.33 19.90
C ILE A 646 -3.69 2.43 19.23
N TYR A 647 -4.63 2.02 18.38
CA TYR A 647 -5.47 2.90 17.58
C TYR A 647 -6.92 2.80 18.01
N ASN A 648 -7.64 3.92 17.91
CA ASN A 648 -9.08 3.87 17.99
C ASN A 648 -9.63 3.08 16.80
N GLY A 649 -10.49 2.09 17.08
CA GLY A 649 -11.00 1.17 16.06
C GLY A 649 -11.80 1.81 14.92
N ASP A 650 -12.21 3.08 15.02
CA ASP A 650 -12.90 3.77 13.94
C ASP A 650 -12.00 4.67 13.09
N HIS A 651 -10.81 5.05 13.59
CA HIS A 651 -9.95 6.03 12.93
C HIS A 651 -9.51 5.60 11.53
N GLY A 652 -9.22 4.32 11.32
CA GLY A 652 -8.81 3.84 10.00
C GLY A 652 -9.85 4.09 8.91
N ARG A 653 -11.15 3.94 9.24
CA ARG A 653 -12.25 4.21 8.31
C ARG A 653 -12.37 5.71 8.01
N TYR A 654 -12.31 6.54 9.05
CA TYR A 654 -12.46 7.99 8.90
C TYR A 654 -11.29 8.62 8.16
N VAL A 655 -10.05 8.25 8.50
CA VAL A 655 -8.85 8.77 7.86
C VAL A 655 -8.82 8.39 6.39
N LEU A 656 -9.17 7.14 6.04
CA LEU A 656 -9.16 6.69 4.65
C LEU A 656 -10.12 7.50 3.77
N HIS A 657 -11.27 7.88 4.31
CA HIS A 657 -12.28 8.69 3.64
C HIS A 657 -11.89 10.15 3.36
N MET A 658 -10.82 10.64 3.98
CA MET A 658 -10.30 12.01 3.84
C MET A 658 -8.83 12.02 3.42
N ALA A 659 -8.30 10.87 2.99
CA ALA A 659 -6.89 10.71 2.67
C ALA A 659 -6.54 11.44 1.36
N PRO A 660 -5.49 12.27 1.33
CA PRO A 660 -5.07 12.99 0.13
C PRO A 660 -4.63 12.01 -0.98
N GLY A 661 -5.05 12.25 -2.21
CA GLY A 661 -4.77 11.38 -3.38
C GLY A 661 -5.71 10.18 -3.52
N MET A 662 -6.70 10.05 -2.62
CA MET A 662 -7.70 8.98 -2.60
C MET A 662 -9.13 9.48 -2.85
N GLU A 663 -9.28 10.73 -3.32
CA GLU A 663 -10.57 11.40 -3.49
C GLU A 663 -11.49 10.65 -4.47
N ASP A 664 -10.90 10.06 -5.51
CA ASP A 664 -11.61 9.30 -6.55
C ASP A 664 -11.70 7.78 -6.25
N PHE A 665 -11.26 7.33 -5.07
CA PHE A 665 -11.27 5.91 -4.71
C PHE A 665 -12.42 5.56 -3.77
N ASN A 666 -13.23 4.57 -4.15
CA ASN A 666 -14.44 4.25 -3.41
C ASN A 666 -14.14 3.35 -2.20
N ILE A 667 -14.68 3.73 -1.04
CA ILE A 667 -14.46 3.02 0.23
C ILE A 667 -15.79 2.49 0.77
N LEU A 668 -15.87 1.18 0.99
CA LEU A 668 -17.01 0.51 1.62
C LEU A 668 -16.70 0.23 3.09
N SER A 669 -17.20 1.12 3.94
CA SER A 669 -16.95 1.08 5.39
C SER A 669 -18.01 0.26 6.12
N PHE A 670 -17.57 -0.72 6.91
CA PHE A 670 -18.43 -1.55 7.73
C PHE A 670 -18.18 -1.31 9.22
N SER A 671 -19.26 -1.31 10.00
CA SER A 671 -19.19 -1.33 11.46
C SER A 671 -18.92 -2.74 11.97
N LYS A 672 -18.55 -2.88 13.26
CA LYS A 672 -18.34 -4.19 13.88
C LYS A 672 -19.59 -5.07 13.75
N VAL A 673 -19.38 -6.31 13.30
CA VAL A 673 -20.41 -7.35 13.19
C VAL A 673 -20.28 -8.37 14.32
N TYR A 674 -21.40 -9.02 14.64
CA TYR A 674 -21.55 -9.97 15.73
C TYR A 674 -22.25 -11.22 15.23
N TYR A 675 -22.01 -12.35 15.88
CA TYR A 675 -22.65 -13.62 15.56
C TYR A 675 -24.05 -13.66 16.19
N ASP A 676 -25.09 -13.75 15.37
CA ASP A 676 -26.47 -13.87 15.83
C ASP A 676 -26.81 -15.35 16.09
N VAL A 677 -27.10 -15.69 17.33
CA VAL A 677 -27.34 -17.08 17.74
C VAL A 677 -28.68 -17.63 17.26
N THR A 678 -29.57 -16.77 16.77
CA THR A 678 -30.93 -17.16 16.35
C THR A 678 -30.97 -17.70 14.93
N ASP A 679 -30.13 -17.17 14.04
CA ASP A 679 -30.07 -17.57 12.63
C ASP A 679 -28.67 -17.97 12.17
N HIS A 680 -27.71 -18.03 13.09
CA HIS A 680 -26.34 -18.49 12.88
C HIS A 680 -25.55 -17.65 11.84
N LYS A 681 -25.85 -16.35 11.74
CA LYS A 681 -25.21 -15.42 10.79
C LYS A 681 -24.51 -14.27 11.48
N MET A 682 -23.45 -13.78 10.86
CA MET A 682 -22.81 -12.52 11.27
C MET A 682 -23.63 -11.34 10.75
N LYS A 683 -23.85 -10.30 11.57
CA LYS A 683 -24.53 -9.06 11.17
C LYS A 683 -24.27 -7.93 12.18
N PRO A 684 -24.64 -6.67 11.88
CA PRO A 684 -24.62 -5.59 12.87
C PRO A 684 -25.50 -5.91 14.08
N MET A 685 -25.07 -5.50 15.27
CA MET A 685 -25.84 -5.76 16.50
C MET A 685 -27.15 -4.97 16.52
N ASP A 686 -28.25 -5.69 16.73
CA ASP A 686 -29.53 -5.10 17.07
C ASP A 686 -29.59 -4.84 18.59
N LYS A 687 -29.64 -3.56 18.95
CA LYS A 687 -29.60 -3.11 20.36
C LYS A 687 -30.82 -3.53 21.17
N SER A 688 -31.94 -3.92 20.53
CA SER A 688 -33.14 -4.38 21.22
C SER A 688 -33.00 -5.80 21.77
N ARG A 689 -32.14 -6.62 21.15
CA ARG A 689 -31.96 -8.05 21.44
C ARG A 689 -30.49 -8.42 21.65
N LYS A 690 -29.74 -7.57 22.35
CA LYS A 690 -28.28 -7.70 22.58
C LYS A 690 -27.84 -9.09 23.05
N LYS A 691 -28.65 -9.76 23.87
CA LYS A 691 -28.39 -11.11 24.40
C LYS A 691 -28.28 -12.21 23.33
N ASP A 692 -28.81 -11.95 22.14
CA ASP A 692 -28.79 -12.90 21.01
C ASP A 692 -27.50 -12.76 20.16
N PHE A 693 -26.60 -11.85 20.52
CA PHE A 693 -25.39 -11.56 19.77
C PHE A 693 -24.12 -11.92 20.54
N LEU A 694 -23.26 -12.73 19.93
CA LEU A 694 -21.97 -13.14 20.48
C LEU A 694 -20.82 -12.41 19.80
N SER A 695 -19.83 -12.00 20.58
CA SER A 695 -18.59 -11.37 20.06
C SER A 695 -17.45 -12.38 20.07
N ILE A 696 -17.16 -13.03 18.95
CA ILE A 696 -16.07 -14.02 18.84
C ILE A 696 -14.74 -13.32 18.55
N SER A 697 -13.89 -13.17 19.57
CA SER A 697 -12.57 -12.54 19.41
C SER A 697 -11.55 -13.48 18.74
N GLY A 698 -10.50 -12.90 18.14
CA GLY A 698 -9.38 -13.68 17.61
C GLY A 698 -8.76 -14.58 18.69
N SER A 699 -8.51 -14.07 19.89
CA SER A 699 -7.99 -14.90 21.01
C SER A 699 -8.89 -16.09 21.35
N ARG A 700 -10.22 -15.90 21.29
CA ARG A 700 -11.18 -16.98 21.52
C ARG A 700 -11.11 -18.02 20.40
N MET A 701 -11.04 -17.60 19.14
CA MET A 701 -10.83 -18.50 18.00
C MET A 701 -9.57 -19.35 18.17
N ARG A 702 -8.43 -18.76 18.55
CA ARG A 702 -7.16 -19.50 18.76
C ARG A 702 -7.28 -20.52 19.89
N LYS A 703 -7.96 -20.18 20.99
CA LYS A 703 -8.21 -21.12 22.10
C LYS A 703 -9.00 -22.34 21.62
N MET A 704 -10.12 -22.11 20.92
CA MET A 704 -10.97 -23.20 20.43
C MET A 704 -10.24 -24.11 19.43
N ALA A 705 -9.42 -23.54 18.54
CA ALA A 705 -8.68 -24.33 17.57
C ALA A 705 -7.55 -25.14 18.22
N ARG A 706 -6.85 -24.59 19.23
CA ARG A 706 -5.85 -25.32 20.02
C ARG A 706 -6.45 -26.52 20.76
N GLU A 707 -7.64 -26.33 21.34
CA GLU A 707 -8.40 -27.39 22.02
C GLU A 707 -9.06 -28.38 21.05
N GLY A 708 -8.96 -28.15 19.73
CA GLY A 708 -9.53 -29.05 18.72
C GLY A 708 -11.07 -29.08 18.72
N LEU A 709 -11.71 -28.03 19.23
CA LEU A 709 -13.17 -28.01 19.41
C LEU A 709 -13.90 -28.17 18.08
N LYS A 710 -14.99 -28.94 18.10
CA LYS A 710 -15.86 -29.19 16.95
C LYS A 710 -17.07 -28.26 16.97
N ALA A 711 -17.85 -28.26 15.88
CA ALA A 711 -19.06 -27.45 15.76
C ALA A 711 -20.06 -27.79 16.89
N CYS A 712 -20.81 -26.81 17.37
CA CYS A 712 -21.85 -27.02 18.37
C CYS A 712 -22.97 -27.91 17.83
N GLU A 713 -23.39 -28.91 18.60
CA GLU A 713 -24.58 -29.72 18.32
C GLU A 713 -25.84 -28.97 18.81
N GLY A 714 -26.52 -28.27 17.90
CA GLY A 714 -27.73 -27.52 18.24
C GLY A 714 -27.45 -26.16 18.90
N LYS A 715 -28.10 -25.88 20.04
CA LYS A 715 -28.03 -24.57 20.71
C LYS A 715 -26.64 -24.35 21.32
N ILE A 716 -26.10 -23.14 21.19
CA ILE A 716 -24.87 -22.72 21.88
C ILE A 716 -25.10 -22.78 23.40
N PRO A 717 -24.22 -23.44 24.18
CA PRO A 717 -24.36 -23.54 25.64
C PRO A 717 -24.39 -22.19 26.34
N ASP A 718 -25.15 -22.09 27.44
CA ASP A 718 -25.12 -20.90 28.29
C ASP A 718 -23.72 -20.73 28.92
N GLY A 719 -23.22 -19.49 29.03
CA GLY A 719 -21.86 -19.21 29.53
C GLY A 719 -20.72 -19.48 28.54
N TRP A 720 -21.02 -19.80 27.28
CA TRP A 720 -20.02 -20.10 26.24
C TRP A 720 -19.00 -18.96 26.01
N GLU A 721 -19.36 -17.70 26.22
CA GLU A 721 -18.42 -16.58 26.05
C GLU A 721 -17.25 -16.63 27.05
N ASP A 722 -17.49 -17.11 28.26
CA ASP A 722 -16.47 -17.22 29.31
C ASP A 722 -15.62 -18.47 29.12
N SER A 723 -16.27 -19.60 28.78
CA SER A 723 -15.61 -20.88 28.54
C SER A 723 -16.18 -21.59 27.31
N PRO A 724 -15.59 -21.37 26.12
CA PRO A 724 -16.05 -22.00 24.88
C PRO A 724 -15.85 -23.52 24.92
N THR A 725 -16.88 -24.28 24.59
CA THR A 725 -16.85 -25.77 24.54
C THR A 725 -17.07 -26.34 23.14
N CYS A 726 -17.48 -25.51 22.19
CA CYS A 726 -17.74 -25.86 20.79
C CYS A 726 -17.60 -24.62 19.90
N VAL A 727 -17.59 -24.81 18.58
CA VAL A 727 -17.53 -23.73 17.59
C VAL A 727 -18.94 -23.41 17.08
N PRO A 728 -19.40 -22.14 17.15
CA PRO A 728 -20.70 -21.74 16.64
C PRO A 728 -20.90 -22.14 15.18
N GLN A 729 -22.06 -22.73 14.87
CA GLN A 729 -22.37 -23.20 13.53
C GLN A 729 -22.27 -22.04 12.53
N GLY A 730 -21.65 -22.30 11.37
CA GLY A 730 -21.50 -21.27 10.33
C GLY A 730 -20.42 -20.23 10.60
N PHE A 731 -19.69 -20.28 11.73
CA PHE A 731 -18.58 -19.35 11.99
C PHE A 731 -17.42 -19.51 10.99
N MET A 732 -17.11 -20.75 10.60
CA MET A 732 -16.14 -21.09 9.57
C MET A 732 -16.55 -22.45 8.96
N VAL A 733 -16.27 -22.66 7.67
CA VAL A 733 -16.47 -23.96 7.03
C VAL A 733 -15.59 -25.04 7.67
N LYS A 734 -16.06 -26.29 7.68
CA LYS A 734 -15.39 -27.40 8.38
C LYS A 734 -13.96 -27.59 7.90
N SER A 735 -13.71 -27.63 6.59
CA SER A 735 -12.34 -27.85 6.10
C SER A 735 -11.40 -26.70 6.43
N GLY A 736 -11.90 -25.46 6.41
CA GLY A 736 -11.14 -24.29 6.85
C GLY A 736 -10.81 -24.36 8.34
N TRP A 737 -11.75 -24.82 9.17
CA TRP A 737 -11.54 -25.00 10.60
C TRP A 737 -10.56 -26.14 10.94
N ASP A 738 -10.64 -27.27 10.23
CA ASP A 738 -9.72 -28.40 10.42
C ASP A 738 -8.26 -27.99 10.11
N ILE A 739 -8.02 -27.12 9.11
CA ILE A 739 -6.70 -26.51 8.85
C ILE A 739 -6.23 -25.67 10.05
N MET A 740 -7.13 -24.90 10.66
CA MET A 740 -6.79 -24.10 11.84
C MET A 740 -6.43 -24.97 13.05
N ILE A 741 -7.16 -26.08 13.27
CA ILE A 741 -6.83 -27.05 14.32
C ILE A 741 -5.44 -27.63 14.07
N ASP A 742 -5.17 -28.09 12.85
CA ASP A 742 -3.87 -28.68 12.47
C ASP A 742 -2.71 -27.71 12.72
N TYR A 743 -2.89 -26.42 12.37
CA TYR A 743 -1.93 -25.37 12.69
C TYR A 743 -1.74 -25.21 14.20
N TYR A 744 -2.81 -24.95 14.97
CA TYR A 744 -2.65 -24.60 16.38
C TYR A 744 -2.19 -25.76 17.28
N GLN A 745 -2.47 -27.00 16.89
CA GLN A 745 -1.98 -28.20 17.59
C GLN A 745 -0.51 -28.52 17.26
N ASN A 746 -0.02 -28.06 16.09
CA ASN A 746 1.34 -28.33 15.61
C ASN A 746 2.11 -27.04 15.29
N ARG A 747 1.82 -25.95 16.00
CA ARG A 747 2.33 -24.60 15.67
C ARG A 747 3.84 -24.46 15.90
N ASP A 748 4.37 -25.25 16.83
CA ASP A 748 5.79 -25.22 17.22
C ASP A 748 6.64 -26.11 16.27
N SER A 749 6.01 -26.70 15.25
CA SER A 749 6.72 -27.41 14.18
C SER A 749 7.31 -26.43 13.15
N PRO A 750 8.52 -26.67 12.62
CA PRO A 750 9.15 -25.82 11.60
C PRO A 750 8.50 -25.95 10.20
N ARG A 751 7.41 -26.71 10.07
CA ARG A 751 6.78 -27.03 8.77
C ARG A 751 6.05 -25.87 8.09
N TRP A 752 5.80 -24.76 8.81
CA TRP A 752 4.98 -23.65 8.33
C TRP A 752 5.82 -22.50 7.78
N ILE A 753 5.23 -21.70 6.88
CA ILE A 753 5.87 -20.55 6.25
C ILE A 753 5.32 -19.27 6.91
N PRO A 754 6.00 -18.67 7.91
CA PRO A 754 5.43 -17.56 8.67
C PRO A 754 5.01 -16.40 7.76
N PHE A 755 5.91 -16.02 6.88
CA PHE A 755 5.75 -15.16 5.72
C PHE A 755 6.74 -15.61 4.67
N SER A 756 6.62 -15.13 3.44
CA SER A 756 7.47 -15.62 2.35
C SER A 756 8.88 -15.06 2.45
N THR A 757 9.83 -15.89 2.86
CA THR A 757 11.26 -15.61 2.68
C THR A 757 11.71 -16.20 1.35
N GLN A 758 12.69 -15.59 0.71
CA GLN A 758 13.17 -16.08 -0.58
C GLN A 758 13.81 -17.46 -0.38
N PHE A 759 13.25 -18.52 -0.97
CA PHE A 759 13.89 -19.83 -1.02
C PHE A 759 14.77 -19.89 -2.25
N SER A 760 16.06 -19.70 -2.04
CA SER A 760 17.07 -19.90 -3.08
C SER A 760 17.64 -21.31 -2.96
N LYS A 761 18.02 -21.89 -4.10
CA LYS A 761 18.88 -23.07 -4.06
C LYS A 761 20.29 -22.60 -3.67
N PRO A 762 20.93 -23.22 -2.69
CA PRO A 762 22.32 -22.90 -2.42
C PRO A 762 23.18 -23.29 -3.62
N ASP A 763 24.22 -22.50 -3.89
CA ASP A 763 25.29 -22.91 -4.80
C ASP A 763 26.11 -24.01 -4.10
N VAL A 764 25.77 -25.27 -4.39
CA VAL A 764 26.42 -26.45 -3.82
C VAL A 764 27.37 -27.03 -4.86
N ASP A 765 28.55 -27.43 -4.40
CA ASP A 765 29.57 -28.03 -5.27
C ASP A 765 29.02 -29.22 -6.06
N SER A 766 29.10 -29.13 -7.40
CA SER A 766 28.62 -30.20 -8.29
C SER A 766 29.65 -31.32 -8.48
N SER A 767 30.90 -31.10 -8.05
CA SER A 767 31.98 -32.09 -8.19
C SER A 767 31.98 -33.17 -7.11
N ARG A 768 31.17 -33.01 -6.04
CA ARG A 768 31.02 -33.95 -4.93
C ARG A 768 29.58 -34.43 -4.80
N HIS A 769 29.40 -35.52 -4.04
CA HIS A 769 28.08 -36.07 -3.77
C HIS A 769 27.53 -35.56 -2.43
N PHE A 770 26.30 -35.06 -2.46
CA PHE A 770 25.60 -34.54 -1.29
C PHE A 770 24.20 -35.13 -1.17
N GLU A 771 23.68 -35.16 0.05
CA GLU A 771 22.26 -35.30 0.32
C GLU A 771 21.76 -34.04 0.99
N GLN A 772 20.96 -33.27 0.25
CA GLN A 772 20.27 -32.09 0.78
C GLN A 772 18.95 -32.54 1.42
N ARG A 773 18.74 -32.15 2.67
CA ARG A 773 17.50 -32.35 3.43
C ARG A 773 16.96 -31.00 3.88
N GLY A 774 15.65 -30.85 4.00
CA GLY A 774 15.01 -29.58 4.40
C GLY A 774 15.11 -28.49 3.33
N THR A 775 14.88 -27.23 3.72
CA THR A 775 14.81 -26.08 2.80
C THR A 775 15.86 -25.03 3.15
N PHE A 776 16.75 -24.69 2.22
CA PHE A 776 17.80 -23.70 2.45
C PHE A 776 17.23 -22.35 2.94
N GLY A 777 17.89 -21.75 3.93
CA GLY A 777 17.37 -20.57 4.65
C GLY A 777 16.39 -20.88 5.79
N ARG A 778 16.15 -22.18 6.09
CA ARG A 778 15.42 -22.63 7.29
C ARG A 778 16.29 -23.47 8.21
N THR A 779 15.87 -23.57 9.46
CA THR A 779 16.54 -24.33 10.51
C THR A 779 16.53 -25.85 10.30
N ASP A 780 15.72 -26.37 9.37
CA ASP A 780 15.65 -27.79 9.03
C ASP A 780 16.59 -28.17 7.87
N TYR A 781 17.26 -27.21 7.22
CA TYR A 781 18.19 -27.49 6.14
C TYR A 781 19.45 -28.21 6.64
N LYS A 782 19.83 -29.28 5.94
CA LYS A 782 21.06 -30.03 6.17
C LYS A 782 21.72 -30.39 4.84
N LEU A 783 23.00 -30.06 4.69
CA LEU A 783 23.85 -30.57 3.62
C LEU A 783 24.72 -31.71 4.15
N VAL A 784 24.34 -32.95 3.84
CA VAL A 784 25.07 -34.15 4.28
C VAL A 784 26.05 -34.60 3.19
N PHE A 785 27.31 -34.83 3.54
CA PHE A 785 28.34 -35.24 2.59
C PHE A 785 28.29 -36.74 2.31
N LYS A 786 28.58 -37.12 1.05
CA LYS A 786 28.77 -38.52 0.62
C LYS A 786 30.16 -38.73 0.03
N GLY A 787 30.80 -39.83 0.40
CA GLY A 787 32.03 -40.29 -0.24
C GLY A 787 31.76 -40.95 -1.59
N ASP A 788 32.82 -41.29 -2.32
CA ASP A 788 32.73 -41.88 -3.68
C ASP A 788 31.98 -43.22 -3.73
N ASN A 789 31.96 -43.94 -2.61
CA ASN A 789 31.21 -45.20 -2.46
C ASN A 789 29.73 -44.99 -2.04
N GLY A 790 29.28 -43.74 -1.94
CA GLY A 790 27.94 -43.36 -1.50
C GLY A 790 27.72 -43.37 0.02
N ALA A 791 28.72 -43.75 0.82
CA ALA A 791 28.62 -43.71 2.28
C ALA A 791 28.60 -42.26 2.78
N LEU A 792 27.84 -42.01 3.85
CA LEU A 792 27.86 -40.71 4.52
C LEU A 792 29.23 -40.49 5.15
N ILE A 793 29.79 -39.30 4.96
CA ILE A 793 31.09 -38.90 5.51
C ILE A 793 30.94 -37.58 6.25
N SER A 794 31.82 -37.31 7.20
CA SER A 794 31.84 -36.04 7.91
C SER A 794 32.79 -35.04 7.24
N PRO A 795 32.35 -33.81 6.94
CA PRO A 795 33.24 -32.79 6.43
C PRO A 795 34.32 -32.44 7.44
N TRP A 796 34.01 -32.45 8.73
CA TRP A 796 35.00 -32.17 9.78
C TRP A 796 36.02 -33.31 9.96
N HIS A 797 35.60 -34.58 9.90
CA HIS A 797 36.47 -35.69 10.31
C HIS A 797 37.03 -36.51 9.15
N SER A 798 36.27 -36.65 8.06
CA SER A 798 36.59 -37.59 6.97
C SER A 798 37.40 -36.96 5.84
N ILE A 799 37.31 -35.63 5.66
CA ILE A 799 38.13 -34.91 4.69
C ILE A 799 39.53 -34.71 5.31
N PRO A 800 40.62 -35.06 4.62
CA PRO A 800 41.96 -34.86 5.15
C PRO A 800 42.29 -33.37 5.21
N LEU A 801 43.01 -32.94 6.24
CA LEU A 801 43.52 -31.57 6.37
C LEU A 801 44.41 -31.15 5.17
N ARG A 802 45.10 -32.11 4.54
CA ARG A 802 46.01 -31.88 3.39
C ARG A 802 45.65 -32.76 2.20
N SER A 803 45.94 -32.28 0.99
CA SER A 803 45.64 -32.95 -0.28
C SER A 803 46.66 -34.04 -0.67
N ASP A 804 47.92 -33.90 -0.27
CA ASP A 804 48.98 -34.90 -0.51
C ASP A 804 49.03 -35.92 0.63
N ALA A 805 49.03 -37.22 0.29
CA ALA A 805 49.17 -38.33 1.25
C ALA A 805 50.57 -38.44 1.89
N ALA A 806 51.52 -37.60 1.45
CA ALA A 806 52.82 -37.45 2.09
C ALA A 806 52.75 -36.26 3.06
N GLU A 807 52.70 -36.56 4.36
CA GLU A 807 52.78 -35.61 5.47
C GLU A 807 54.13 -34.86 5.51
N SER A 808 54.52 -34.14 4.45
CA SER A 808 55.66 -33.23 4.54
C SER A 808 55.20 -32.00 5.31
N ASP A 809 55.62 -31.91 6.57
CA ASP A 809 55.28 -30.83 7.50
C ASP A 809 55.63 -29.41 6.98
N ASP A 810 56.43 -29.31 5.91
CA ASP A 810 56.98 -28.06 5.41
C ASP A 810 56.11 -27.31 4.36
N LYS A 811 55.04 -27.92 3.83
CA LYS A 811 54.19 -27.26 2.82
C LYS A 811 53.09 -26.40 3.48
N ASN A 812 52.91 -25.17 3.02
CA ASN A 812 51.82 -24.26 3.41
C ASN A 812 50.59 -24.43 2.49
N GLU A 813 50.04 -25.65 2.44
CA GLU A 813 48.87 -25.98 1.62
C GLU A 813 47.92 -26.90 2.40
N PHE A 814 46.65 -26.49 2.48
CA PHE A 814 45.62 -27.13 3.30
C PHE A 814 44.30 -27.21 2.54
N ASN A 815 43.46 -28.19 2.86
CA ASN A 815 42.11 -28.28 2.33
C ASN A 815 41.17 -27.39 3.15
N PHE A 816 40.54 -26.41 2.53
CA PHE A 816 39.51 -25.57 3.11
C PHE A 816 38.13 -26.03 2.65
N ILE A 817 37.20 -26.18 3.59
CA ILE A 817 35.80 -26.53 3.30
C ILE A 817 34.97 -25.26 3.38
N VAL A 818 34.26 -24.93 2.31
CA VAL A 818 33.39 -23.76 2.26
C VAL A 818 32.06 -24.07 2.94
N GLU A 819 31.69 -23.27 3.93
CA GLU A 819 30.38 -23.33 4.59
C GLU A 819 29.47 -22.21 4.10
N ILE A 820 30.02 -20.99 3.93
CA ILE A 820 29.31 -19.82 3.45
C ILE A 820 30.05 -19.27 2.23
N SER A 821 29.40 -19.33 1.08
CA SER A 821 29.91 -18.72 -0.15
C SER A 821 29.96 -17.20 -0.03
N LYS A 822 30.96 -16.58 -0.64
CA LYS A 822 31.05 -15.12 -0.78
C LYS A 822 29.73 -14.54 -1.29
N GLY A 823 29.26 -13.46 -0.67
CA GLY A 823 28.00 -12.81 -1.01
C GLY A 823 26.75 -13.39 -0.32
N VAL A 824 26.85 -14.54 0.34
CA VAL A 824 25.73 -15.18 1.05
C VAL A 824 25.73 -14.75 2.51
N ALA A 825 24.60 -14.24 3.01
CA ALA A 825 24.47 -13.76 4.37
C ALA A 825 23.94 -14.82 5.34
N HIS A 826 23.32 -15.91 4.86
CA HIS A 826 22.89 -17.01 5.73
C HIS A 826 24.09 -17.59 6.49
N LYS A 827 24.02 -17.58 7.82
CA LYS A 827 25.10 -18.13 8.66
C LYS A 827 24.99 -19.65 8.64
N MET A 828 25.88 -20.29 7.88
CA MET A 828 25.95 -21.74 7.75
C MET A 828 27.22 -22.24 8.42
N GLU A 829 27.13 -23.37 9.10
CA GLU A 829 28.26 -23.99 9.80
C GLU A 829 28.05 -25.50 9.91
N VAL A 830 29.14 -26.25 10.06
CA VAL A 830 29.15 -27.66 10.39
C VAL A 830 28.57 -27.84 11.78
N ASN A 831 27.53 -28.67 11.89
CA ASN A 831 26.95 -29.01 13.19
C ASN A 831 27.80 -30.08 13.90
N LYS A 832 28.35 -29.75 15.06
CA LYS A 832 29.23 -30.65 15.84
C LYS A 832 28.51 -31.84 16.46
N GLU A 833 27.22 -31.73 16.74
CA GLU A 833 26.43 -32.71 17.50
C GLU A 833 25.72 -33.74 16.61
N GLU A 834 25.32 -33.32 15.40
CA GLU A 834 24.55 -34.15 14.47
C GLU A 834 25.42 -35.23 13.80
N PRO A 835 24.89 -36.44 13.60
CA PRO A 835 25.61 -37.50 12.91
C PRO A 835 26.14 -37.08 11.55
N TYR A 836 27.42 -37.36 11.30
CA TYR A 836 28.17 -36.98 10.09
C TYR A 836 28.42 -35.47 9.92
N ASN A 837 28.22 -34.66 10.96
CA ASN A 837 28.48 -33.22 10.98
C ASN A 837 28.04 -32.47 9.71
N PRO A 838 26.75 -32.50 9.34
CA PRO A 838 26.27 -31.78 8.16
C PRO A 838 26.45 -30.26 8.29
N ILE A 839 26.56 -29.56 7.16
CA ILE A 839 26.46 -28.08 7.17
C ILE A 839 24.99 -27.70 7.35
N MET A 840 24.71 -26.88 8.34
CA MET A 840 23.38 -26.45 8.76
C MET A 840 23.34 -24.94 8.98
N GLN A 841 22.14 -24.34 8.91
CA GLN A 841 22.00 -22.93 9.24
C GLN A 841 22.00 -22.76 10.75
N ASP A 842 22.83 -21.84 11.22
CA ASP A 842 22.94 -21.48 12.61
C ASP A 842 21.63 -20.83 13.12
N THR A 843 21.26 -21.05 14.37
CA THR A 843 19.95 -20.63 14.91
C THR A 843 20.05 -19.56 15.99
N THR A 844 19.01 -18.75 16.14
CA THR A 844 18.91 -17.80 17.27
C THR A 844 18.90 -18.56 18.59
N HIS A 845 19.28 -17.94 19.71
CA HIS A 845 19.42 -18.59 21.03
C HIS A 845 18.18 -19.39 21.51
N ASN A 846 16.99 -19.11 20.97
CA ASN A 846 15.75 -19.84 21.26
C ASN A 846 15.40 -20.94 20.23
N GLY A 847 16.28 -21.20 19.26
CA GLY A 847 16.13 -22.19 18.19
C GLY A 847 15.03 -21.89 17.16
N THR A 848 14.38 -20.71 17.25
CA THR A 848 13.14 -20.46 16.47
C THR A 848 13.37 -19.99 15.04
N ARG A 849 14.55 -19.45 14.71
CA ARG A 849 14.86 -18.87 13.39
C ARG A 849 16.33 -19.09 13.01
N GLY A 850 16.58 -19.21 11.72
CA GLY A 850 17.93 -19.18 11.15
C GLY A 850 18.55 -17.79 11.28
N ARG A 851 19.87 -17.73 11.45
CA ARG A 851 20.65 -16.49 11.57
C ARG A 851 21.19 -16.05 10.20
N ASN A 852 21.26 -14.72 10.01
CA ASN A 852 21.86 -14.07 8.85
C ASN A 852 22.85 -13.00 9.33
N TYR A 853 23.95 -12.78 8.61
CA TYR A 853 24.78 -11.60 8.79
C TYR A 853 24.00 -10.35 8.36
N LEU A 854 23.86 -9.39 9.28
CA LEU A 854 23.08 -8.16 9.06
C LEU A 854 23.96 -6.92 8.83
N TYR A 855 25.28 -7.06 8.90
CA TYR A 855 26.22 -5.95 8.81
C TYR A 855 26.53 -5.52 7.37
N GLY A 856 26.42 -6.42 6.40
CA GLY A 856 26.65 -6.11 5.00
C GLY A 856 26.64 -7.38 4.16
N VAL A 857 27.19 -7.31 2.95
CA VAL A 857 27.41 -8.49 2.09
C VAL A 857 28.79 -9.06 2.37
N PRO A 858 28.94 -10.35 2.79
CA PRO A 858 30.26 -10.94 2.99
C PRO A 858 31.07 -10.90 1.70
N PHE A 859 32.23 -10.25 1.71
CA PHE A 859 33.09 -10.12 0.54
C PHE A 859 34.17 -11.23 0.45
N PHE A 860 34.07 -12.23 1.32
CA PHE A 860 34.96 -13.39 1.45
C PHE A 860 34.14 -14.68 1.51
N ASN A 861 34.77 -15.82 1.22
CA ASN A 861 34.20 -17.14 1.51
C ASN A 861 34.57 -17.52 2.96
N TYR A 862 33.68 -18.21 3.67
CA TYR A 862 33.87 -18.64 5.06
C TYR A 862 33.69 -20.15 5.18
N GLY A 863 34.41 -20.75 6.11
CA GLY A 863 34.23 -22.14 6.49
C GLY A 863 35.30 -22.60 7.47
N LEU A 864 35.73 -23.87 7.36
CA LEU A 864 36.68 -24.47 8.30
C LEU A 864 37.87 -25.17 7.64
N PHE A 865 38.90 -25.45 8.45
CA PHE A 865 39.88 -26.49 8.17
C PHE A 865 39.45 -27.84 8.77
N PRO A 866 39.29 -28.91 7.97
CA PRO A 866 38.89 -30.20 8.48
C PRO A 866 39.98 -30.78 9.38
N GLN A 867 39.58 -31.65 10.29
CA GLN A 867 40.46 -32.33 11.24
C GLN A 867 41.21 -31.37 12.16
N THR A 868 40.63 -30.22 12.49
CA THR A 868 41.16 -29.27 13.50
C THR A 868 40.15 -29.08 14.62
N TRP A 869 40.60 -28.69 15.81
CA TRP A 869 39.72 -28.39 16.95
C TRP A 869 40.40 -27.42 17.92
N GLU A 870 39.69 -26.38 18.31
CA GLU A 870 40.11 -25.37 19.28
C GLU A 870 39.73 -25.78 20.71
N ASP A 871 40.68 -26.39 21.42
CA ASP A 871 40.48 -26.98 22.75
C ASP A 871 40.28 -25.92 23.85
N PRO A 872 39.10 -25.85 24.53
CA PRO A 872 38.81 -24.87 25.57
C PRO A 872 39.71 -24.95 26.81
N SER A 873 40.37 -26.09 27.02
CA SER A 873 41.28 -26.31 28.14
C SER A 873 42.64 -25.63 27.95
N ILE A 874 43.02 -25.33 26.70
CA ILE A 874 44.27 -24.66 26.37
C ILE A 874 44.05 -23.17 26.45
N LYS A 875 44.68 -22.53 27.45
CA LYS A 875 44.56 -21.10 27.68
C LYS A 875 45.68 -20.32 26.99
N ASP A 876 45.33 -19.19 26.38
CA ASP A 876 46.27 -18.18 25.88
C ASP A 876 47.02 -17.49 27.04
N SER A 877 47.87 -16.51 26.73
CA SER A 877 48.58 -15.71 27.75
C SER A 877 47.66 -14.90 28.67
N ASN A 878 46.41 -14.68 28.26
CA ASN A 878 45.41 -13.91 28.99
C ASN A 878 44.43 -14.81 29.79
N GLY A 879 44.54 -16.12 29.67
CA GLY A 879 43.67 -17.10 30.34
C GLY A 879 42.41 -17.50 29.57
N ASN A 880 42.25 -17.08 28.32
CA ASN A 880 41.13 -17.41 27.45
C ASN A 880 41.34 -18.77 26.78
N GLY A 881 40.32 -19.63 26.71
CA GLY A 881 40.43 -20.96 26.07
C GLY A 881 39.95 -20.97 24.63
N GLY A 882 40.24 -22.00 23.83
CA GLY A 882 39.61 -22.13 22.51
C GLY A 882 38.07 -22.14 22.57
N ASP A 883 37.42 -21.75 21.48
CA ASP A 883 35.96 -21.63 21.33
C ASP A 883 35.20 -22.96 21.19
N ASN A 884 35.90 -24.09 21.30
CA ASN A 884 35.35 -25.44 21.19
C ASN A 884 34.86 -25.80 19.77
N ASP A 885 35.33 -25.11 18.73
CA ASP A 885 34.93 -25.32 17.33
C ASP A 885 36.09 -25.86 16.44
N PRO A 886 35.78 -26.36 15.22
CA PRO A 886 36.79 -26.50 14.19
C PRO A 886 37.39 -25.14 13.82
N LEU A 887 38.67 -25.11 13.46
CA LEU A 887 39.37 -23.86 13.19
C LEU A 887 38.75 -23.11 12.01
N ASP A 888 38.35 -21.86 12.26
CA ASP A 888 37.64 -21.01 11.33
C ASP A 888 38.55 -20.39 10.26
N VAL A 889 38.06 -20.35 9.01
CA VAL A 889 38.85 -19.99 7.83
C VAL A 889 38.11 -18.96 6.96
N ILE A 890 38.83 -17.92 6.57
CA ILE A 890 38.36 -16.83 5.72
C ILE A 890 39.20 -16.81 4.44
N GLU A 891 38.58 -17.15 3.31
CA GLU A 891 39.20 -17.13 1.99
C GLU A 891 38.86 -15.82 1.27
N VAL A 892 39.90 -15.03 0.97
CA VAL A 892 39.77 -13.64 0.47
C VAL A 892 39.91 -13.52 -1.05
N GLY A 893 39.70 -14.62 -1.76
CA GLY A 893 39.85 -14.71 -3.21
C GLY A 893 38.82 -13.89 -4.00
N ALA A 894 39.07 -13.75 -5.29
CA ALA A 894 38.15 -13.04 -6.17
C ALA A 894 36.84 -13.80 -6.37
N LYS A 895 36.90 -15.14 -6.45
CA LYS A 895 35.77 -16.02 -6.80
C LYS A 895 34.84 -16.28 -5.62
N GLN A 896 33.56 -16.44 -5.94
CA GLN A 896 32.60 -17.10 -5.06
C GLN A 896 32.81 -18.61 -5.20
N LEU A 897 33.08 -19.29 -4.08
CA LEU A 897 33.29 -20.73 -4.04
C LEU A 897 31.98 -21.43 -3.60
N PRO A 898 31.58 -22.56 -4.22
CA PRO A 898 30.35 -23.25 -3.85
C PRO A 898 30.40 -23.82 -2.42
N MET A 899 29.27 -23.81 -1.72
CA MET A 899 29.11 -24.46 -0.41
C MET A 899 29.42 -25.96 -0.50
N GLY A 900 30.16 -26.45 0.49
CA GLY A 900 30.62 -27.83 0.59
C GLY A 900 31.83 -28.18 -0.30
N SER A 901 32.32 -27.25 -1.13
CA SER A 901 33.53 -27.46 -1.92
C SER A 901 34.77 -27.58 -1.04
N VAL A 902 35.70 -28.44 -1.46
CA VAL A 902 37.01 -28.62 -0.81
C VAL A 902 38.08 -27.98 -1.68
N ASN A 903 38.69 -26.92 -1.20
CA ASN A 903 39.59 -26.08 -1.98
C ASN A 903 40.99 -26.11 -1.37
N PRO A 904 42.04 -26.45 -2.12
CA PRO A 904 43.41 -26.28 -1.66
C PRO A 904 43.71 -24.78 -1.53
N VAL A 905 44.09 -24.35 -0.32
CA VAL A 905 44.41 -22.97 0.04
C VAL A 905 45.77 -22.90 0.70
N LYS A 906 46.35 -21.70 0.72
CA LYS A 906 47.55 -21.38 1.51
C LYS A 906 47.24 -20.37 2.59
N VAL A 907 47.89 -20.54 3.75
CA VAL A 907 47.70 -19.68 4.93
C VAL A 907 48.53 -18.41 4.81
N LEU A 908 47.89 -17.26 4.96
CA LEU A 908 48.54 -15.95 4.90
C LEU A 908 48.84 -15.39 6.30
N GLY A 909 47.94 -15.61 7.26
CA GLY A 909 48.02 -15.13 8.64
C GLY A 909 46.77 -15.50 9.45
N SER A 910 46.68 -15.06 10.70
CA SER A 910 45.51 -15.27 11.58
C SER A 910 45.13 -13.98 12.29
N LEU A 911 43.83 -13.80 12.52
CA LEU A 911 43.30 -12.84 13.49
C LEU A 911 42.75 -13.63 14.69
N GLU A 912 42.87 -13.06 15.89
CA GLU A 912 42.40 -13.69 17.13
C GLU A 912 41.34 -12.80 17.77
N LEU A 913 40.11 -13.31 17.86
CA LEU A 913 38.99 -12.65 18.52
C LEU A 913 38.84 -13.23 19.94
N VAL A 914 38.50 -12.36 20.89
CA VAL A 914 38.20 -12.74 22.27
C VAL A 914 36.73 -12.41 22.58
N ASP A 915 35.91 -13.44 22.80
CA ASP A 915 34.50 -13.32 23.19
C ASP A 915 34.27 -14.10 24.49
N GLN A 916 33.85 -13.43 25.57
CA GLN A 916 33.48 -14.05 26.85
C GLN A 916 34.51 -15.03 27.48
N GLY A 917 35.80 -14.89 27.16
CA GLY A 917 36.87 -15.77 27.66
C GLY A 917 37.20 -16.93 26.73
N GLU A 918 36.63 -16.94 25.53
CA GLU A 918 36.94 -17.83 24.42
C GLU A 918 37.80 -17.10 23.38
N VAL A 919 38.81 -17.81 22.87
CA VAL A 919 39.69 -17.46 21.77
C VAL A 919 39.11 -18.09 20.52
N ASP A 920 38.87 -17.25 19.52
CA ASP A 920 38.33 -17.63 18.22
C ASP A 920 39.33 -17.19 17.14
N HIS A 921 40.08 -18.15 16.59
CA HIS A 921 41.07 -17.88 15.55
C HIS A 921 40.42 -17.86 14.16
N LYS A 922 40.49 -16.69 13.49
CA LYS A 922 40.13 -16.55 12.08
C LYS A 922 41.35 -16.64 11.18
N ILE A 923 41.58 -17.80 10.57
CA ILE A 923 42.70 -18.00 9.65
C ILE A 923 42.41 -17.37 8.28
N ILE A 924 43.29 -16.47 7.84
CA ILE A 924 43.19 -15.79 6.54
C ILE A 924 43.94 -16.63 5.50
N VAL A 925 43.24 -17.00 4.44
CA VAL A 925 43.77 -17.89 3.39
C VAL A 925 43.49 -17.35 1.99
N LEU A 926 44.21 -17.87 1.01
CA LEU A 926 43.94 -17.66 -0.41
C LEU A 926 43.89 -18.99 -1.14
N SER A 927 42.90 -19.17 -2.02
CA SER A 927 42.85 -20.32 -2.93
C SER A 927 44.13 -20.42 -3.76
N THR A 928 44.70 -21.62 -3.83
CA THR A 928 45.82 -21.91 -4.75
C THR A 928 45.44 -21.75 -6.22
N ALA A 929 44.14 -21.74 -6.53
CA ALA A 929 43.59 -21.50 -7.85
C ALA A 929 43.19 -20.03 -8.10
N ASP A 930 43.44 -19.12 -7.16
CA ASP A 930 43.23 -17.68 -7.39
C ASP A 930 44.22 -17.15 -8.43
N ALA A 931 43.78 -16.21 -9.26
CA ALA A 931 44.60 -15.65 -10.34
C ALA A 931 45.84 -14.89 -9.82
N ASP A 932 45.80 -14.40 -8.58
CA ASP A 932 46.91 -13.72 -7.92
C ASP A 932 47.66 -14.63 -6.93
N ALA A 933 47.38 -15.94 -6.92
CA ALA A 933 48.01 -16.87 -5.97
C ALA A 933 49.54 -16.73 -5.99
N ASP A 934 50.20 -16.77 -7.16
CA ASP A 934 51.67 -16.68 -7.24
C ASP A 934 52.27 -15.40 -6.62
N LYS A 935 51.47 -14.33 -6.50
CA LYS A 935 51.92 -13.02 -6.00
C LYS A 935 51.67 -12.82 -4.51
N ILE A 936 50.76 -13.58 -3.90
CA ILE A 936 50.29 -13.36 -2.52
C ILE A 936 50.69 -14.55 -1.66
N ASN A 937 51.75 -14.44 -0.85
CA ASN A 937 52.18 -15.52 0.06
C ASN A 937 52.16 -15.12 1.54
N SER A 938 51.79 -13.88 1.83
CA SER A 938 51.73 -13.29 3.17
C SER A 938 50.67 -12.19 3.23
N ILE A 939 50.34 -11.73 4.44
CA ILE A 939 49.47 -10.56 4.66
C ILE A 939 50.07 -9.29 4.03
N ASP A 940 51.40 -9.13 4.06
CA ASP A 940 52.08 -8.00 3.42
C ASP A 940 51.90 -8.02 1.90
N ASP A 941 51.94 -9.19 1.28
CA ASP A 941 51.69 -9.32 -0.15
C ASP A 941 50.22 -9.07 -0.48
N LEU A 942 49.29 -9.55 0.36
CA LEU A 942 47.86 -9.28 0.20
C LEU A 942 47.59 -7.78 0.24
N ASN A 943 48.16 -7.05 1.19
CA ASN A 943 48.04 -5.59 1.28
C ASN A 943 48.61 -4.85 0.07
N LYS A 944 49.67 -5.39 -0.56
CA LYS A 944 50.26 -4.80 -1.78
C LYS A 944 49.42 -5.09 -3.02
N VAL A 945 48.91 -6.31 -3.17
CA VAL A 945 48.22 -6.76 -4.39
C VAL A 945 46.73 -6.41 -4.36
N LYS A 946 46.08 -6.51 -3.20
CA LYS A 946 44.67 -6.20 -2.98
C LYS A 946 44.52 -5.24 -1.78
N PRO A 947 44.87 -3.95 -1.95
CA PRO A 947 44.86 -2.97 -0.86
C PRO A 947 43.46 -2.80 -0.26
N GLY A 948 43.38 -2.66 1.07
CA GLY A 948 42.13 -2.45 1.82
C GLY A 948 41.32 -3.70 2.16
N VAL A 949 41.69 -4.88 1.65
CA VAL A 949 41.02 -6.15 1.98
C VAL A 949 41.16 -6.49 3.47
N VAL A 950 42.36 -6.35 4.03
CA VAL A 950 42.64 -6.63 5.44
C VAL A 950 41.89 -5.64 6.34
N ASP A 951 41.92 -4.35 6.00
CA ASP A 951 41.19 -3.32 6.75
C ASP A 951 39.68 -3.58 6.76
N SER A 952 39.12 -3.93 5.61
CA SER A 952 37.70 -4.28 5.47
C SER A 952 37.35 -5.54 6.26
N LEU A 953 38.27 -6.50 6.35
CA LEU A 953 38.06 -7.74 7.10
C LEU A 953 38.06 -7.49 8.60
N ILE A 954 38.99 -6.68 9.09
CA ILE A 954 39.05 -6.27 10.49
C ILE A 954 37.78 -5.51 10.86
N ASP A 955 37.36 -4.53 10.05
CA ASP A 955 36.10 -3.79 10.25
C ASP A 955 34.89 -4.73 10.32
N TRP A 956 34.79 -5.67 9.37
CA TRP A 956 33.73 -6.66 9.35
C TRP A 956 33.71 -7.50 10.62
N LEU A 957 34.84 -8.11 10.98
CA LEU A 957 34.95 -9.01 12.12
C LEU A 957 34.72 -8.28 13.46
N LYS A 958 35.12 -7.01 13.59
CA LYS A 958 34.79 -6.16 14.75
C LYS A 958 33.29 -5.96 14.90
N ASN A 959 32.60 -5.67 13.80
CA ASN A 959 31.30 -5.04 13.86
C ASN A 959 30.11 -5.95 13.47
N TYR A 960 30.34 -7.14 12.91
CA TYR A 960 29.24 -7.92 12.33
C TYR A 960 28.14 -8.34 13.31
N LYS A 961 28.46 -8.46 14.60
CA LYS A 961 27.50 -8.83 15.66
C LYS A 961 26.69 -7.63 16.20
N ILE A 962 27.11 -6.39 15.91
CA ILE A 962 26.47 -5.17 16.44
C ILE A 962 25.00 -5.05 16.01
N PRO A 963 24.61 -5.31 14.74
CA PRO A 963 23.21 -5.26 14.35
C PRO A 963 22.33 -6.31 15.08
N GLU A 964 22.92 -7.37 15.62
CA GLU A 964 22.23 -8.36 16.45
C GLU A 964 22.02 -7.88 17.90
N GLY A 965 22.46 -6.66 18.24
CA GLY A 965 22.40 -6.09 19.58
C GLY A 965 23.52 -6.54 20.51
N LYS A 966 24.58 -7.17 19.98
CA LYS A 966 25.79 -7.52 20.72
C LYS A 966 26.80 -6.37 20.71
N SER A 967 27.77 -6.41 21.62
CA SER A 967 28.90 -5.46 21.60
C SER A 967 29.85 -5.75 20.43
N GLU A 968 30.69 -4.77 20.11
CA GLU A 968 31.83 -4.94 19.22
C GLU A 968 32.72 -6.11 19.71
N ASN A 969 33.21 -6.92 18.76
CA ASN A 969 34.17 -7.98 19.07
C ASN A 969 35.51 -7.37 19.43
N LYS A 970 36.21 -7.98 20.39
CA LYS A 970 37.56 -7.56 20.79
C LYS A 970 38.58 -8.45 20.10
N PHE A 971 39.69 -7.85 19.69
CA PHE A 971 40.85 -8.55 19.18
C PHE A 971 41.92 -8.58 20.27
N ASP A 972 42.65 -9.69 20.38
CA ASP A 972 43.92 -9.66 21.11
C ASP A 972 44.98 -8.87 20.31
N GLN A 973 44.95 -9.04 18.98
CA GLN A 973 45.74 -8.25 18.03
C GLN A 973 44.93 -7.83 16.79
N GLU A 974 45.01 -6.55 16.43
CA GLU A 974 44.39 -6.02 15.20
C GLU A 974 45.28 -6.20 13.96
N VAL A 975 46.56 -6.53 14.15
CA VAL A 975 47.47 -6.86 13.05
C VAL A 975 47.48 -8.38 12.90
N PRO A 976 47.13 -8.93 11.72
CA PRO A 976 47.20 -10.37 11.50
C PRO A 976 48.60 -10.93 11.77
N THR A 977 48.66 -12.15 12.32
CA THR A 977 49.92 -12.85 12.55
C THR A 977 50.62 -13.21 11.24
N SER A 978 51.89 -13.59 11.33
CA SER A 978 52.62 -14.10 10.17
C SER A 978 52.06 -15.45 9.69
N SER A 979 52.28 -15.77 8.41
CA SER A 979 51.90 -17.06 7.82
C SER A 979 52.43 -18.25 8.65
N ASN A 980 53.67 -18.18 9.14
CA ASN A 980 54.28 -19.26 9.93
C ASN A 980 53.59 -19.45 11.29
N GLU A 981 53.21 -18.36 11.97
CA GLU A 981 52.48 -18.43 13.24
C GLU A 981 51.09 -19.01 13.04
N ALA A 982 50.38 -18.57 12.00
CA ALA A 982 49.07 -19.11 11.65
C ALA A 982 49.14 -20.60 11.27
N VAL A 983 50.15 -21.03 10.49
CA VAL A 983 50.39 -22.45 10.18
C VAL A 983 50.64 -23.26 11.46
N LYS A 984 51.34 -22.69 12.45
CA LYS A 984 51.53 -23.34 13.75
C LYS A 984 50.19 -23.55 14.47
N ILE A 985 49.29 -22.57 14.46
CA ILE A 985 47.93 -22.70 15.03
C ILE A 985 47.17 -23.86 14.35
N VAL A 986 47.20 -23.94 13.01
CA VAL A 986 46.57 -25.04 12.25
C VAL A 986 47.13 -26.41 12.65
N LYS A 987 48.46 -26.52 12.84
CA LYS A 987 49.10 -27.77 13.26
C LYS A 987 48.73 -28.14 14.70
N ASP A 988 48.77 -27.18 15.62
CA ASP A 988 48.46 -27.40 17.03
C ASP A 988 47.01 -27.87 17.18
N THR A 989 46.05 -27.19 16.54
CA THR A 989 44.62 -27.58 16.53
C THR A 989 44.37 -28.92 15.84
N HIS A 990 45.14 -29.29 14.82
CA HIS A 990 45.09 -30.64 14.23
C HIS A 990 45.53 -31.73 15.20
N GLU A 991 46.62 -31.50 15.94
CA GLU A 991 47.08 -32.43 16.98
C GLU A 991 46.06 -32.53 18.13
N ARG A 992 45.36 -31.44 18.48
CA ARG A 992 44.26 -31.49 19.45
C ARG A 992 43.08 -32.28 18.96
N TRP A 993 42.67 -32.09 17.71
CA TRP A 993 41.63 -32.91 17.09
C TRP A 993 41.99 -34.40 17.09
N LYS A 994 43.24 -34.78 16.83
CA LYS A 994 43.70 -36.18 16.96
C LYS A 994 43.51 -36.70 18.39
N GLN A 995 43.83 -35.89 19.40
CA GLN A 995 43.64 -36.27 20.81
C GLN A 995 42.15 -36.40 21.17
N LEU A 996 41.30 -35.48 20.69
CA LEU A 996 39.85 -35.55 20.83
C LEU A 996 39.28 -36.83 20.22
N LYS A 997 39.62 -37.12 18.96
CA LYS A 997 39.18 -38.34 18.25
C LYS A 997 39.66 -39.64 18.89
N ALA A 998 40.80 -39.61 19.58
CA ALA A 998 41.32 -40.75 20.32
C ALA A 998 40.66 -40.93 21.71
N GLY A 999 39.81 -39.98 22.15
CA GLY A 999 39.22 -39.98 23.49
C GLY A 999 40.21 -39.62 24.61
N ASN A 1000 41.33 -38.98 24.27
CA ASN A 1000 42.37 -38.59 25.22
C ASN A 1000 42.09 -37.26 25.93
N VAL A 1001 41.14 -36.48 25.42
CA VAL A 1001 40.70 -35.20 25.99
C VAL A 1001 39.19 -35.25 26.13
N SER A 1002 38.66 -34.69 27.22
CA SER A 1002 37.21 -34.56 27.41
C SER A 1002 36.69 -33.43 26.54
N GLU A 1003 35.68 -33.71 25.73
CA GLU A 1003 34.84 -32.67 25.14
C GLU A 1003 34.07 -31.92 26.24
N HIS A 1004 33.77 -30.64 25.99
CA HIS A 1004 32.94 -29.83 26.87
C HIS A 1004 31.43 -30.06 26.60
N ASP A 1005 31.08 -30.50 25.38
CA ASP A 1005 29.73 -30.69 24.85
C ASP A 1005 29.65 -32.02 24.07
N PRO A 1006 28.47 -32.63 23.87
CA PRO A 1006 28.35 -33.92 23.20
C PRO A 1006 28.62 -33.82 21.68
N PHE A 1007 29.84 -34.11 21.22
CA PHE A 1007 30.16 -34.11 19.80
C PHE A 1007 29.88 -35.47 19.14
N TRP A 1008 29.47 -35.43 17.88
CA TRP A 1008 29.53 -36.61 17.03
C TRP A 1008 30.96 -36.77 16.52
N LEU A 1009 31.67 -37.77 17.04
CA LEU A 1009 33.06 -38.08 16.68
C LEU A 1009 33.19 -39.32 15.78
N GLY A 1010 32.12 -39.81 15.13
CA GLY A 1010 32.17 -40.98 14.24
C GLY A 1010 31.66 -42.26 14.86
#